data_AF-A0A264W2D9-F1
#
_entry.id   AF-A0A264W2D9-F1
#
_cell.length_a   1.000
_cell.length_b   1.000
_cell.length_c   1.000
_cell.angle_alpha   90.00
_cell.angle_beta   90.00
_cell.angle_gamma   90.00
#
_symmetry.space_group_name_H-M   'P 1'
#
loop_
_entity.id
_entity.type
_entity.pdbx_description
1 polymer ?
#
loop_
_entity_poly.entity_id
_entity_poly.type
_entity_poly.pdbx_seq_one_letter_code
_entity_poly.pdbx_strand_id
1 'polypeptide(L)'
;MKSYKMIKASVATALAVGVIGVNAPFATEAAVGDFSLTILHTNDTHAALKDAPKRATLVQELRAEAGNENSLLLDAGDVFSGSLYFNEFGGQADLELMNYMGYDAMTFGNHEFDLGLSEDGHQALADFVAGADFPFVSANVDFSGDAKFDGLQNDTYTDMAEDGQIYNGMIKEINGEKVGIFGLTTEETINISSTEAVDITDYIAAAEEAVAAFETAGVNKIVAVTHLGYNDSAVWDNDILLAQSVAGIDVVVGGHSHTALMPPTMLTNEESGDPVVIVQAGSNGSLLGELDVTFDDMGVITSHVGEHHKVADAVADPAAVEILAPYKEIVDAKGAESIGAYAEVFLNGTRDMGGVRTSETNLGNLIVDGMLSKAQEIDPETVIAVQNGGGIRSSIDVGDITYGEVLSVMPFGNSLAIMDLTGAELLAALEVSVSSYPSELGSFLHVSGLEFVFDPSKPVGERVVDANVVTEDGRLPISEDENYKVATNTYIATGKDGFTSFGEAYADGRVSEPGFVDYEMFIDYVTSLDMVWPLMEGRITTVLPYGDVNLLDWEYPYVNDLFSRNVMTGTTTNTFSPDNTLPRWQLASMMVRLLDLPTEEIAEEDKAPFTDIADLPVARQNEIHALYAAGLINGTTETTFSPRAFIKRSHFALMVNNVFTTGYFAPADDHVEYPFSDVSHLPEVELDAIWNMYENGIISGYPNGTFKPGATTTRAEAARIISMFAPYVKYYEAK
;
A
#
# COMPACT_ATOMS: atom_id res chain seq x y z
N MET A 1 -73.42 41.07 -7.13
CA MET A 1 -72.42 40.41 -6.25
C MET A 1 -71.95 39.17 -7.00
N LYS A 2 -70.75 39.13 -7.63
CA LYS A 2 -69.40 38.83 -7.07
C LYS A 2 -69.42 37.60 -6.13
N SER A 3 -68.53 36.61 -6.14
CA SER A 3 -67.38 36.13 -6.96
C SER A 3 -66.77 34.92 -6.20
N TYR A 4 -65.85 34.20 -6.87
CA TYR A 4 -64.75 33.29 -6.41
C TYR A 4 -65.02 31.76 -6.50
N LYS A 5 -64.36 30.92 -7.34
CA LYS A 5 -62.93 30.55 -7.65
C LYS A 5 -62.19 30.00 -6.41
N MET A 6 -61.47 28.86 -6.37
CA MET A 6 -60.64 28.12 -7.35
C MET A 6 -60.59 26.58 -7.13
N ILE A 7 -59.98 25.91 -8.12
CA ILE A 7 -59.82 24.50 -8.49
C ILE A 7 -58.88 23.70 -7.55
N LYS A 8 -59.20 22.41 -7.30
CA LYS A 8 -58.25 21.38 -6.82
C LYS A 8 -57.80 20.51 -8.00
N ALA A 9 -56.49 20.27 -8.06
CA ALA A 9 -55.81 19.42 -9.02
C ALA A 9 -56.02 17.92 -8.74
N SER A 10 -56.09 17.12 -9.80
CA SER A 10 -56.00 15.66 -9.77
C SER A 10 -54.86 15.23 -10.68
N VAL A 11 -53.84 14.62 -10.09
CA VAL A 11 -52.63 14.11 -10.72
C VAL A 11 -52.98 12.90 -11.60
N ALA A 12 -52.60 12.95 -12.87
CA ALA A 12 -52.65 11.81 -13.79
C ALA A 12 -51.22 11.32 -14.03
N THR A 13 -50.98 10.07 -13.67
CA THR A 13 -49.76 9.30 -13.87
C THR A 13 -49.45 9.17 -15.36
N ALA A 14 -48.33 9.71 -15.81
CA ALA A 14 -47.75 9.41 -17.13
C ALA A 14 -46.48 8.58 -16.91
N LEU A 15 -46.51 7.31 -17.34
CA LEU A 15 -45.31 6.50 -17.54
C LEU A 15 -44.49 7.15 -18.67
N ALA A 16 -43.38 7.79 -18.33
CA ALA A 16 -42.35 8.13 -19.27
C ALA A 16 -41.42 6.92 -19.41
N VAL A 17 -41.48 6.26 -20.57
CA VAL A 17 -40.41 5.36 -21.01
C VAL A 17 -39.24 6.26 -21.39
N GLY A 18 -38.32 6.47 -20.43
CA GLY A 18 -37.02 7.03 -20.72
C GLY A 18 -36.20 5.98 -21.44
N VAL A 19 -36.11 6.09 -22.76
CA VAL A 19 -35.06 5.41 -23.52
C VAL A 19 -33.75 6.05 -23.06
N ILE A 20 -33.06 5.39 -22.14
CA ILE A 20 -31.64 5.63 -21.88
C ILE A 20 -30.96 5.12 -23.14
N GLY A 21 -30.73 6.02 -24.08
CA GLY A 21 -29.76 5.79 -25.14
C GLY A 21 -28.42 5.67 -24.47
N VAL A 22 -27.91 4.45 -24.35
CA VAL A 22 -26.49 4.22 -24.16
C VAL A 22 -25.85 4.76 -25.43
N ASN A 23 -25.35 5.99 -25.39
CA ASN A 23 -24.43 6.47 -26.41
C ASN A 23 -23.14 5.68 -26.18
N ALA A 24 -23.04 4.52 -26.83
CA ALA A 24 -21.72 4.02 -27.16
C ALA A 24 -21.02 5.13 -27.96
N PRO A 25 -19.76 5.48 -27.66
CA PRO A 25 -19.00 6.34 -28.55
C PRO A 25 -18.99 5.64 -29.92
N PHE A 26 -19.66 6.24 -30.89
CA PHE A 26 -19.52 5.81 -32.26
C PHE A 26 -18.11 6.20 -32.68
N ALA A 27 -17.23 5.21 -32.86
CA ALA A 27 -16.05 5.37 -33.69
C ALA A 27 -16.53 5.88 -35.05
N THR A 28 -16.27 7.16 -35.33
CA THR A 28 -16.47 7.71 -36.67
C THR A 28 -15.52 6.97 -37.59
N GLU A 29 -16.05 6.25 -38.59
CA GLU A 29 -15.23 5.70 -39.68
C GLU A 29 -14.32 6.81 -40.20
N ALA A 30 -13.00 6.59 -40.11
CA ALA A 30 -11.96 7.48 -40.59
C ALA A 30 -12.30 7.93 -42.02
N ALA A 31 -12.17 9.23 -42.31
CA ALA A 31 -12.38 9.72 -43.66
C ALA A 31 -11.30 9.13 -44.59
N VAL A 32 -11.60 9.01 -45.88
CA VAL A 32 -10.62 8.54 -46.86
C VAL A 32 -9.45 9.52 -46.91
N GLY A 33 -8.31 9.15 -46.34
CA GLY A 33 -7.10 9.98 -46.21
C GLY A 33 -6.54 10.01 -44.78
N ASP A 34 -7.36 9.78 -43.77
CA ASP A 34 -6.93 9.86 -42.37
C ASP A 34 -5.99 8.70 -41.99
N PHE A 35 -4.99 9.00 -41.14
CA PHE A 35 -4.02 8.04 -40.62
C PHE A 35 -4.40 7.65 -39.19
N SER A 36 -4.57 6.35 -38.93
CA SER A 36 -4.86 5.82 -37.59
C SER A 36 -3.64 5.09 -37.02
N LEU A 37 -3.39 5.31 -35.74
CA LEU A 37 -2.30 4.73 -34.96
C LEU A 37 -2.85 4.24 -33.61
N THR A 38 -2.50 3.02 -33.24
CA THR A 38 -2.75 2.49 -31.89
C THR A 38 -1.46 2.58 -31.09
N ILE A 39 -1.48 3.22 -29.93
CA ILE A 39 -0.34 3.30 -29.01
C ILE A 39 -0.70 2.49 -27.78
N LEU A 40 -0.04 1.35 -27.63
CA LEU A 40 0.01 0.62 -26.37
C LEU A 40 1.12 1.22 -25.51
N HIS A 41 0.88 1.36 -24.21
CA HIS A 41 1.89 1.95 -23.34
C HIS A 41 1.88 1.41 -21.92
N THR A 42 3.07 1.42 -21.33
CA THR A 42 3.33 1.19 -19.90
C THR A 42 4.18 2.32 -19.34
N ASN A 43 4.12 2.47 -18.02
CA ASN A 43 4.93 3.40 -17.25
C ASN A 43 5.00 2.87 -15.81
N ASP A 44 6.07 3.18 -15.09
CA ASP A 44 6.19 2.93 -13.65
C ASP A 44 5.94 1.45 -13.29
N THR A 45 6.58 0.54 -14.03
CA THR A 45 6.37 -0.90 -13.81
C THR A 45 7.10 -1.41 -12.59
N HIS A 46 8.15 -0.72 -12.12
CA HIS A 46 8.82 -0.95 -10.83
C HIS A 46 9.12 -2.43 -10.56
N ALA A 47 9.76 -3.09 -11.53
CA ALA A 47 10.14 -4.50 -11.48
C ALA A 47 8.99 -5.47 -11.10
N ALA A 48 7.73 -5.09 -11.35
CA ALA A 48 6.54 -5.86 -10.99
C ALA A 48 6.28 -6.98 -12.01
N LEU A 49 7.08 -8.04 -11.95
CA LEU A 49 7.08 -9.09 -12.97
C LEU A 49 6.06 -10.22 -12.75
N LYS A 50 5.39 -10.28 -11.60
CA LYS A 50 4.43 -11.34 -11.28
C LYS A 50 3.37 -11.54 -12.37
N ASP A 51 2.79 -10.46 -12.86
CA ASP A 51 1.74 -10.48 -13.87
C ASP A 51 2.25 -10.08 -15.27
N ALA A 52 3.57 -9.90 -15.46
CA ALA A 52 4.16 -9.60 -16.77
C ALA A 52 3.82 -10.65 -17.86
N PRO A 53 3.75 -11.97 -17.56
CA PRO A 53 3.26 -12.94 -18.55
C PRO A 53 1.83 -12.70 -19.02
N LYS A 54 0.95 -12.13 -18.18
CA LYS A 54 -0.40 -11.74 -18.59
C LYS A 54 -0.39 -10.48 -19.43
N ARG A 55 0.51 -9.54 -19.11
CA ARG A 55 0.74 -8.35 -19.93
C ARG A 55 1.20 -8.72 -21.34
N ALA A 56 2.07 -9.74 -21.47
CA ALA A 56 2.48 -10.27 -22.77
C ALA A 56 1.28 -10.75 -23.62
N THR A 57 0.31 -11.44 -23.01
CA THR A 57 -0.91 -11.84 -23.71
C THR A 57 -1.70 -10.63 -24.20
N LEU A 58 -1.93 -9.65 -23.34
CA LEU A 58 -2.67 -8.42 -23.72
C LEU A 58 -1.97 -7.67 -24.87
N VAL A 59 -0.64 -7.51 -24.79
CA VAL A 59 0.15 -6.88 -25.86
C VAL A 59 -0.03 -7.61 -27.18
N GLN A 60 0.07 -8.94 -27.19
CA GLN A 60 -0.08 -9.74 -28.41
C GLN A 60 -1.50 -9.64 -28.99
N GLU A 61 -2.53 -9.69 -28.14
CA GLU A 61 -3.93 -9.59 -28.55
C GLU A 61 -4.22 -8.22 -29.16
N LEU A 62 -3.88 -7.14 -28.45
CA LEU A 62 -4.17 -5.77 -28.89
C LEU A 62 -3.38 -5.37 -30.14
N ARG A 63 -2.10 -5.77 -30.23
CA ARG A 63 -1.32 -5.58 -31.47
C ARG A 63 -1.96 -6.32 -32.65
N ALA A 64 -2.43 -7.56 -32.44
CA ALA A 64 -3.11 -8.29 -33.50
C ALA A 64 -4.43 -7.63 -33.93
N GLU A 65 -5.18 -7.06 -32.99
CA GLU A 65 -6.42 -6.32 -33.25
C GLU A 65 -6.16 -5.01 -34.02
N ALA A 66 -5.11 -4.27 -33.66
CA ALA A 66 -4.67 -3.04 -34.35
C ALA A 66 -4.08 -3.30 -35.75
N GLY A 67 -3.70 -4.55 -36.06
CA GLY A 67 -3.11 -4.95 -37.34
C GLY A 67 -1.58 -5.09 -37.35
N ASN A 68 -0.95 -5.16 -36.17
CA ASN A 68 0.49 -5.25 -35.86
C ASN A 68 1.36 -4.12 -36.43
N GLU A 69 1.29 -3.88 -37.74
CA GLU A 69 2.04 -2.84 -38.44
C GLU A 69 1.53 -1.41 -38.13
N ASN A 70 0.39 -1.29 -37.44
CA ASN A 70 -0.28 -0.01 -37.12
C ASN A 70 -0.15 0.37 -35.63
N SER A 71 0.59 -0.42 -34.85
CA SER A 71 0.66 -0.25 -33.41
C SER A 71 2.07 0.04 -32.93
N LEU A 72 2.17 0.87 -31.89
CA LEU A 72 3.37 1.05 -31.09
C LEU A 72 3.16 0.43 -29.70
N LEU A 73 4.23 -0.04 -29.08
CA LEU A 73 4.32 -0.36 -27.66
C LEU A 73 5.46 0.46 -27.07
N LEU A 74 5.11 1.43 -26.22
CA LEU A 74 6.07 2.39 -25.66
C LEU A 74 6.14 2.24 -24.14
N ASP A 75 7.33 2.38 -23.57
CA ASP A 75 7.50 2.47 -22.12
C ASP A 75 7.96 3.87 -21.71
N ALA A 76 7.24 4.46 -20.75
CA ALA A 76 7.51 5.81 -20.28
C ALA A 76 8.46 5.89 -19.07
N GLY A 77 9.29 4.87 -18.82
CA GLY A 77 10.31 4.87 -17.77
C GLY A 77 9.84 4.30 -16.43
N ASP A 78 10.79 4.18 -15.50
CA ASP A 78 10.66 3.50 -14.19
C ASP A 78 10.28 2.02 -14.33
N VAL A 79 11.12 1.30 -15.07
CA VAL A 79 11.15 -0.17 -15.06
C VAL A 79 11.94 -0.66 -13.85
N PHE A 80 12.99 0.07 -13.47
CA PHE A 80 13.89 -0.31 -12.38
C PHE A 80 13.28 -0.12 -10.99
N SER A 81 13.91 -0.74 -9.99
CA SER A 81 13.54 -0.70 -8.57
C SER A 81 12.14 -1.28 -8.26
N GLY A 82 11.82 -1.47 -6.97
CA GLY A 82 10.49 -1.89 -6.52
C GLY A 82 10.26 -3.39 -6.26
N SER A 83 11.20 -4.29 -6.59
CA SER A 83 11.06 -5.72 -6.23
C SER A 83 12.40 -6.48 -6.17
N LEU A 84 12.39 -7.68 -5.57
CA LEU A 84 13.54 -8.59 -5.57
C LEU A 84 14.06 -8.92 -6.98
N TYR A 85 13.23 -8.81 -8.02
CA TYR A 85 13.71 -9.00 -9.38
C TYR A 85 14.78 -7.95 -9.73
N PHE A 86 14.58 -6.69 -9.33
CA PHE A 86 15.60 -5.67 -9.53
C PHE A 86 16.81 -5.89 -8.64
N ASN A 87 16.60 -6.16 -7.33
CA ASN A 87 17.72 -6.37 -6.40
C ASN A 87 18.64 -7.53 -6.82
N GLU A 88 18.08 -8.61 -7.36
CA GLU A 88 18.86 -9.79 -7.74
C GLU A 88 19.41 -9.75 -9.18
N PHE A 89 18.77 -8.99 -10.09
CA PHE A 89 19.10 -9.05 -11.52
C PHE A 89 19.38 -7.72 -12.21
N GLY A 90 19.28 -6.57 -11.53
CA GLY A 90 19.59 -5.27 -12.11
C GLY A 90 18.81 -4.98 -13.40
N GLY A 91 17.51 -5.31 -13.43
CA GLY A 91 16.62 -5.08 -14.57
C GLY A 91 16.65 -6.13 -15.68
N GLN A 92 17.55 -7.13 -15.63
CA GLN A 92 17.66 -8.12 -16.72
C GLN A 92 16.43 -9.03 -16.85
N ALA A 93 15.71 -9.30 -15.76
CA ALA A 93 14.46 -10.06 -15.80
C ALA A 93 13.35 -9.29 -16.55
N ASP A 94 13.28 -7.98 -16.33
CA ASP A 94 12.37 -7.07 -17.04
C ASP A 94 12.72 -7.01 -18.53
N LEU A 95 14.01 -6.87 -18.84
CA LEU A 95 14.52 -6.77 -20.20
C LEU A 95 14.12 -7.97 -21.07
N GLU A 96 14.30 -9.20 -20.57
CA GLU A 96 13.94 -10.40 -21.35
C GLU A 96 12.44 -10.42 -21.70
N LEU A 97 11.59 -9.98 -20.77
CA LEU A 97 10.15 -9.89 -21.00
C LEU A 97 9.78 -8.73 -21.92
N MET A 98 10.44 -7.59 -21.82
CA MET A 98 10.24 -6.45 -22.73
C MET A 98 10.68 -6.78 -24.16
N ASN A 99 11.84 -7.42 -24.34
CA ASN A 99 12.29 -7.92 -25.64
C ASN A 99 11.29 -8.94 -26.21
N TYR A 100 10.76 -9.84 -25.38
CA TYR A 100 9.73 -10.80 -25.80
C TYR A 100 8.41 -10.13 -26.22
N MET A 101 7.97 -9.09 -25.49
CA MET A 101 6.79 -8.31 -25.86
C MET A 101 7.02 -7.43 -27.10
N GLY A 102 8.29 -7.18 -27.43
CA GLY A 102 8.72 -6.41 -28.60
C GLY A 102 8.39 -4.93 -28.46
N TYR A 103 8.80 -4.29 -27.36
CA TYR A 103 8.69 -2.84 -27.20
C TYR A 103 9.29 -2.11 -28.41
N ASP A 104 8.73 -0.95 -28.78
CA ASP A 104 9.18 -0.16 -29.93
C ASP A 104 10.15 0.95 -29.52
N ALA A 105 9.99 1.49 -28.32
CA ALA A 105 10.92 2.43 -27.69
C ALA A 105 10.64 2.54 -26.19
N MET A 106 11.65 3.00 -25.45
CA MET A 106 11.57 3.35 -24.03
C MET A 106 12.26 4.70 -23.79
N THR A 107 11.72 5.52 -22.88
CA THR A 107 12.47 6.64 -22.27
C THR A 107 12.97 6.26 -20.89
N PHE A 108 13.90 7.04 -20.32
CA PHE A 108 14.35 6.84 -18.95
C PHE A 108 13.40 7.55 -17.98
N GLY A 109 13.08 6.87 -16.89
CA GLY A 109 12.57 7.45 -15.65
C GLY A 109 13.68 7.69 -14.63
N ASN A 110 13.31 8.16 -13.45
CA ASN A 110 14.30 8.47 -12.42
C ASN A 110 14.89 7.20 -11.80
N HIS A 111 14.13 6.12 -11.67
CA HIS A 111 14.60 4.89 -11.01
C HIS A 111 15.62 4.11 -11.85
N GLU A 112 15.75 4.39 -13.15
CA GLU A 112 16.82 3.84 -13.97
C GLU A 112 18.23 4.19 -13.44
N PHE A 113 18.36 5.30 -12.70
CA PHE A 113 19.63 5.82 -12.17
C PHE A 113 19.94 5.39 -10.73
N ASP A 114 19.09 4.60 -10.06
CA ASP A 114 19.19 4.34 -8.62
C ASP A 114 20.53 3.71 -8.19
N LEU A 115 21.12 2.88 -9.06
CA LEU A 115 22.37 2.19 -8.79
C LEU A 115 23.62 3.04 -9.05
N GLY A 116 23.50 4.32 -9.43
CA GLY A 116 24.65 5.17 -9.74
C GLY A 116 25.66 5.31 -8.60
N LEU A 117 25.21 5.28 -7.35
CA LEU A 117 26.06 5.30 -6.14
C LEU A 117 26.61 3.91 -5.73
N SER A 118 26.17 2.83 -6.38
CA SER A 118 26.65 1.48 -6.08
C SER A 118 28.13 1.29 -6.48
N GLU A 119 28.76 0.21 -6.01
CA GLU A 119 30.16 -0.12 -6.38
C GLU A 119 30.36 -0.19 -7.89
N ASP A 120 29.34 -0.67 -8.61
CA ASP A 120 29.35 -0.82 -10.07
C ASP A 120 28.79 0.40 -10.80
N GLY A 121 28.25 1.42 -10.11
CA GLY A 121 27.56 2.57 -10.71
C GLY A 121 26.46 2.18 -11.70
N HIS A 122 26.31 2.93 -12.80
CA HIS A 122 25.29 2.66 -13.84
C HIS A 122 25.55 1.42 -14.73
N GLN A 123 26.35 0.43 -14.30
CA GLN A 123 26.64 -0.73 -15.16
C GLN A 123 25.38 -1.53 -15.49
N ALA A 124 24.48 -1.72 -14.53
CA ALA A 124 23.21 -2.39 -14.76
C ALA A 124 22.35 -1.65 -15.80
N LEU A 125 22.29 -0.32 -15.75
CA LEU A 125 21.57 0.49 -16.73
C LEU A 125 22.22 0.41 -18.12
N ALA A 126 23.54 0.51 -18.20
CA ALA A 126 24.26 0.39 -19.48
C ALA A 126 24.07 -1.00 -20.12
N ASP A 127 24.10 -2.06 -19.31
CA ASP A 127 23.84 -3.44 -19.76
C ASP A 127 22.38 -3.64 -20.18
N PHE A 128 21.44 -2.99 -19.47
CA PHE A 128 20.01 -3.00 -19.82
C PHE A 128 19.77 -2.32 -21.17
N VAL A 129 20.35 -1.14 -21.39
CA VAL A 129 20.32 -0.46 -22.68
C VAL A 129 20.94 -1.35 -23.76
N ALA A 130 22.17 -1.83 -23.58
CA ALA A 130 22.87 -2.61 -24.60
C ALA A 130 22.19 -3.95 -24.95
N GLY A 131 21.40 -4.51 -24.03
CA GLY A 131 20.67 -5.77 -24.22
C GLY A 131 19.25 -5.63 -24.78
N ALA A 132 18.74 -4.40 -24.94
CA ALA A 132 17.39 -4.18 -25.45
C ALA A 132 17.29 -4.48 -26.95
N ASP A 133 16.24 -5.21 -27.34
CA ASP A 133 15.85 -5.43 -28.74
C ASP A 133 14.98 -4.26 -29.26
N PHE A 134 15.20 -3.07 -28.71
CA PHE A 134 14.55 -1.81 -29.04
C PHE A 134 15.45 -0.62 -28.70
N PRO A 135 15.26 0.54 -29.35
CA PRO A 135 16.00 1.75 -29.03
C PRO A 135 15.45 2.48 -27.80
N PHE A 136 16.33 3.21 -27.13
CA PHE A 136 15.93 4.22 -26.15
C PHE A 136 15.81 5.58 -26.84
N VAL A 137 14.78 6.34 -26.46
CA VAL A 137 14.60 7.74 -26.86
C VAL A 137 14.76 8.63 -25.63
N SER A 138 15.63 9.62 -25.69
CA SER A 138 15.82 10.59 -24.61
C SER A 138 16.53 11.84 -25.14
N ALA A 139 15.80 12.96 -25.22
CA ALA A 139 16.29 14.20 -25.80
C ALA A 139 17.01 15.10 -24.80
N ASN A 140 16.84 14.87 -23.49
CA ASN A 140 17.31 15.77 -22.45
C ASN A 140 18.24 15.11 -21.41
N VAL A 141 18.71 13.89 -21.66
CA VAL A 141 19.70 13.21 -20.80
C VAL A 141 21.04 13.14 -21.53
N ASP A 142 22.12 13.59 -20.89
CA ASP A 142 23.49 13.56 -21.42
C ASP A 142 24.33 12.56 -20.61
N PHE A 143 24.62 11.40 -21.22
CA PHE A 143 25.46 10.34 -20.64
C PHE A 143 26.95 10.53 -20.96
N SER A 144 27.38 11.59 -21.65
CA SER A 144 28.77 11.77 -22.08
C SER A 144 29.77 11.88 -20.92
N GLY A 145 29.28 12.18 -19.71
CA GLY A 145 30.06 12.16 -18.47
C GLY A 145 30.29 10.77 -17.88
N ASP A 146 29.53 9.75 -18.28
CA ASP A 146 29.64 8.38 -17.78
C ASP A 146 30.22 7.43 -18.85
N ALA A 147 31.46 7.01 -18.64
CA ALA A 147 32.21 6.14 -19.54
C ALA A 147 31.55 4.77 -19.80
N LYS A 148 30.55 4.36 -19.02
CA LYS A 148 29.79 3.13 -19.28
C LYS A 148 28.88 3.23 -20.50
N PHE A 149 28.51 4.45 -20.89
CA PHE A 149 27.68 4.73 -22.05
C PHE A 149 28.50 5.12 -23.29
N ASP A 150 29.82 4.98 -23.24
CA ASP A 150 30.71 5.21 -24.39
C ASP A 150 30.27 4.35 -25.59
N GLY A 151 29.71 5.02 -26.60
CA GLY A 151 29.21 4.36 -27.82
C GLY A 151 27.81 3.75 -27.71
N LEU A 152 27.06 4.04 -26.66
CA LEU A 152 25.62 3.75 -26.55
C LEU A 152 24.76 4.97 -26.93
N GLN A 153 25.20 6.19 -26.60
CA GLN A 153 24.46 7.41 -26.90
C GLN A 153 24.80 8.01 -28.27
N ASN A 154 23.75 8.39 -29.00
CA ASN A 154 23.81 9.03 -30.30
C ASN A 154 22.93 10.30 -30.30
N ASP A 155 23.56 11.48 -30.27
CA ASP A 155 22.88 12.79 -30.19
C ASP A 155 22.17 13.19 -31.51
N THR A 156 21.18 12.40 -31.94
CA THR A 156 20.52 12.55 -33.23
C THR A 156 19.03 12.18 -33.19
N TYR A 157 18.28 12.80 -34.11
CA TYR A 157 16.93 12.39 -34.49
C TYR A 157 17.01 11.62 -35.81
N THR A 158 16.64 10.33 -35.83
CA THR A 158 17.01 9.43 -36.95
C THR A 158 15.90 8.47 -37.36
N ASP A 159 15.82 8.13 -38.65
CA ASP A 159 15.00 7.03 -39.20
C ASP A 159 15.73 5.68 -39.23
N MET A 160 16.95 5.65 -38.69
CA MET A 160 17.85 4.48 -38.65
C MET A 160 18.24 4.14 -37.20
N ALA A 161 17.30 4.26 -36.25
CA ALA A 161 17.54 3.87 -34.86
C ALA A 161 17.84 2.37 -34.78
N GLU A 162 18.91 2.00 -34.08
CA GLU A 162 19.30 0.61 -33.83
C GLU A 162 18.88 0.18 -32.43
N ASP A 163 18.58 -1.11 -32.28
CA ASP A 163 18.26 -1.72 -30.99
C ASP A 163 19.47 -1.61 -30.05
N GLY A 164 19.21 -1.42 -28.76
CA GLY A 164 20.24 -1.33 -27.74
C GLY A 164 21.14 -0.10 -27.84
N GLN A 165 20.59 1.01 -28.34
CA GLN A 165 21.23 2.31 -28.48
C GLN A 165 20.28 3.41 -28.00
N ILE A 166 20.86 4.57 -27.62
CA ILE A 166 20.13 5.75 -27.15
C ILE A 166 20.17 6.82 -28.23
N TYR A 167 19.02 7.41 -28.53
CA TYR A 167 18.87 8.52 -29.48
C TYR A 167 18.06 9.66 -28.88
N ASN A 168 18.29 10.90 -29.31
CA ASN A 168 17.43 12.03 -28.91
C ASN A 168 15.99 11.81 -29.37
N GLY A 169 15.82 11.17 -30.52
CA GLY A 169 14.54 10.65 -30.97
C GLY A 169 14.67 9.79 -32.22
N MET A 170 13.60 9.09 -32.56
CA MET A 170 13.51 8.22 -33.72
C MET A 170 12.34 8.58 -34.63
N ILE A 171 12.43 8.21 -35.90
CA ILE A 171 11.36 8.34 -36.89
C ILE A 171 10.99 6.94 -37.33
N LYS A 172 9.74 6.56 -37.12
CA LYS A 172 9.20 5.26 -37.54
C LYS A 172 8.23 5.45 -38.70
N GLU A 173 8.40 4.66 -39.75
CA GLU A 173 7.44 4.61 -40.85
C GLU A 173 6.34 3.60 -40.50
N ILE A 174 5.09 4.06 -40.42
CA ILE A 174 3.91 3.28 -40.07
C ILE A 174 2.90 3.50 -41.19
N ASN A 175 2.56 2.45 -41.94
CA ASN A 175 1.68 2.53 -43.12
C ASN A 175 2.06 3.60 -44.16
N GLY A 176 3.35 3.89 -44.32
CA GLY A 176 3.84 4.90 -45.26
C GLY A 176 3.78 6.34 -44.75
N GLU A 177 3.31 6.55 -43.52
CA GLU A 177 3.39 7.82 -42.80
C GLU A 177 4.57 7.80 -41.82
N LYS A 178 5.20 8.96 -41.61
CA LYS A 178 6.29 9.09 -40.64
C LYS A 178 5.75 9.57 -39.30
N VAL A 179 6.13 8.87 -38.23
CA VAL A 179 5.84 9.25 -36.84
C VAL A 179 7.16 9.50 -36.12
N GLY A 180 7.32 10.70 -35.56
CA GLY A 180 8.46 11.08 -34.73
C GLY A 180 8.20 10.70 -33.29
N ILE A 181 9.18 10.09 -32.63
CA ILE A 181 9.10 9.64 -31.25
C ILE A 181 10.34 10.15 -30.52
N PHE A 182 10.19 10.92 -29.46
CA PHE A 182 11.29 11.38 -28.62
C PHE A 182 10.97 11.19 -27.15
N GLY A 183 12.02 11.09 -26.34
CA GLY A 183 11.88 10.87 -24.90
C GLY A 183 12.24 12.10 -24.07
N LEU A 184 11.66 12.23 -22.89
CA LEU A 184 12.07 13.21 -21.87
C LEU A 184 12.08 12.55 -20.49
N THR A 185 13.03 12.96 -19.66
CA THR A 185 13.19 12.52 -18.27
C THR A 185 13.13 13.74 -17.35
N THR A 186 12.50 13.63 -16.19
CA THR A 186 12.38 14.75 -15.24
C THR A 186 13.75 15.30 -14.83
N GLU A 187 13.88 16.64 -14.83
CA GLU A 187 15.05 17.34 -14.30
C GLU A 187 15.23 17.08 -12.79
N GLU A 188 14.16 16.71 -12.09
CA GLU A 188 14.19 16.38 -10.67
C GLU A 188 15.07 15.16 -10.38
N THR A 189 15.31 14.27 -11.36
CA THR A 189 16.09 13.03 -11.22
C THR A 189 17.46 13.26 -10.56
N ILE A 190 18.11 14.42 -10.79
CA ILE A 190 19.40 14.79 -10.16
C ILE A 190 19.30 14.84 -8.62
N ASN A 191 18.09 15.08 -8.09
CA ASN A 191 17.82 15.16 -6.65
C ASN A 191 17.14 13.91 -6.08
N ILE A 192 16.44 13.13 -6.91
CA ILE A 192 15.63 11.97 -6.44
C ILE A 192 16.22 10.61 -6.84
N SER A 193 17.33 10.59 -7.57
CA SER A 193 18.09 9.38 -7.87
C SER A 193 19.60 9.68 -7.92
N SER A 194 20.40 8.70 -8.34
CA SER A 194 21.87 8.75 -8.29
C SER A 194 22.49 9.02 -9.66
N THR A 195 22.23 10.18 -10.28
CA THR A 195 22.68 10.46 -11.67
C THR A 195 24.19 10.63 -11.85
N GLU A 196 24.95 10.89 -10.78
CA GLU A 196 26.40 11.05 -10.80
C GLU A 196 26.92 12.01 -11.90
N ALA A 197 27.52 11.47 -12.96
CA ALA A 197 28.11 12.23 -14.07
C ALA A 197 27.15 12.42 -15.25
N VAL A 198 25.92 11.90 -15.15
CA VAL A 198 24.85 12.10 -16.13
C VAL A 198 24.16 13.42 -15.84
N ASP A 199 24.09 14.29 -16.84
CA ASP A 199 23.40 15.57 -16.77
C ASP A 199 21.99 15.44 -17.37
N ILE A 200 21.03 16.20 -16.83
CA ILE A 200 19.65 16.27 -17.36
C ILE A 200 19.30 17.73 -17.60
N THR A 201 18.87 18.04 -18.81
CA THR A 201 18.63 19.42 -19.27
C THR A 201 17.14 19.76 -19.31
N ASP A 202 16.87 21.06 -19.47
CA ASP A 202 15.52 21.63 -19.59
C ASP A 202 14.65 20.87 -20.60
N TYR A 203 13.55 20.30 -20.09
CA TYR A 203 12.70 19.39 -20.88
C TYR A 203 11.89 20.14 -21.95
N ILE A 204 11.54 21.41 -21.73
CA ILE A 204 10.82 22.24 -22.71
C ILE A 204 11.75 22.58 -23.87
N ALA A 205 12.96 23.04 -23.59
CA ALA A 205 13.96 23.38 -24.60
C ALA A 205 14.35 22.15 -25.44
N ALA A 206 14.52 20.99 -24.80
CA ALA A 206 14.80 19.74 -25.51
C ALA A 206 13.61 19.29 -26.39
N ALA A 207 12.38 19.49 -25.94
CA ALA A 207 11.18 19.20 -26.71
C ALA A 207 11.02 20.13 -27.93
N GLU A 208 11.28 21.43 -27.76
CA GLU A 208 11.28 22.41 -28.86
C GLU A 208 12.32 22.03 -29.93
N GLU A 209 13.53 21.59 -29.52
CA GLU A 209 14.56 21.09 -30.43
C GLU A 209 14.10 19.83 -31.17
N ALA A 210 13.48 18.87 -30.45
CA ALA A 210 12.98 17.63 -31.02
C ALA A 210 11.91 17.88 -32.08
N VAL A 211 10.91 18.72 -31.78
CA VAL A 211 9.87 19.08 -32.74
C VAL A 211 10.49 19.72 -33.98
N ALA A 212 11.37 20.71 -33.80
CA ALA A 212 12.01 21.39 -34.93
C ALA A 212 12.82 20.44 -35.82
N ALA A 213 13.49 19.44 -35.22
CA ALA A 213 14.22 18.41 -35.95
C ALA A 213 13.28 17.51 -36.78
N PHE A 214 12.18 17.05 -36.18
CA PHE A 214 11.18 16.22 -36.85
C PHE A 214 10.46 16.96 -37.98
N GLU A 215 10.02 18.20 -37.75
CA GLU A 215 9.40 19.03 -38.79
C GLU A 215 10.35 19.27 -39.97
N THR A 216 11.64 19.51 -39.68
CA THR A 216 12.68 19.65 -40.72
C THR A 216 12.84 18.37 -41.54
N ALA A 217 12.66 17.20 -40.91
CA ALA A 217 12.65 15.90 -41.57
C ALA A 217 11.34 15.57 -42.31
N GLY A 218 10.36 16.48 -42.27
CA GLY A 218 9.04 16.34 -42.91
C GLY A 218 8.09 15.42 -42.14
N VAL A 219 8.31 15.26 -40.83
CA VAL A 219 7.41 14.55 -39.92
C VAL A 219 6.40 15.55 -39.36
N ASN A 220 5.13 15.17 -39.32
CA ASN A 220 4.04 16.00 -38.80
C ASN A 220 3.16 15.27 -37.78
N LYS A 221 3.61 14.11 -37.29
CA LYS A 221 2.95 13.32 -36.25
C LYS A 221 4.00 13.02 -35.20
N ILE A 222 3.91 13.62 -34.03
CA ILE A 222 4.97 13.60 -33.01
C ILE A 222 4.41 13.09 -31.69
N VAL A 223 5.04 12.02 -31.19
CA VAL A 223 4.77 11.39 -29.90
C VAL A 223 5.94 11.71 -28.95
N ALA A 224 5.63 12.37 -27.84
CA ALA A 224 6.54 12.53 -26.72
C ALA A 224 6.32 11.39 -25.72
N VAL A 225 7.36 10.60 -25.43
CA VAL A 225 7.36 9.58 -24.38
C VAL A 225 8.05 10.17 -23.16
N THR A 226 7.32 10.43 -22.09
CA THR A 226 7.81 11.32 -21.03
C THR A 226 7.78 10.67 -19.67
N HIS A 227 8.82 10.92 -18.88
CA HIS A 227 8.85 10.62 -17.46
C HIS A 227 8.90 11.92 -16.66
N LEU A 228 7.87 12.76 -16.85
CA LEU A 228 7.77 14.12 -16.30
C LEU A 228 6.62 14.31 -15.29
N GLY A 229 5.79 13.29 -15.08
CA GLY A 229 4.60 13.43 -14.25
C GLY A 229 3.47 14.21 -14.93
N TYR A 230 2.23 13.80 -14.65
CA TYR A 230 1.06 14.39 -15.31
C TYR A 230 0.87 15.87 -14.97
N ASN A 231 0.98 16.21 -13.69
CA ASN A 231 0.89 17.58 -13.18
C ASN A 231 1.68 17.69 -11.87
N ASP A 232 2.97 17.37 -11.93
CA ASP A 232 3.83 17.25 -10.75
C ASP A 232 4.40 18.60 -10.33
N SER A 233 5.41 19.10 -11.04
CA SER A 233 6.01 20.40 -10.81
C SER A 233 6.15 21.22 -12.09
N ALA A 234 5.45 22.35 -12.19
CA ALA A 234 5.64 23.29 -13.30
C ALA A 234 7.06 23.89 -13.39
N VAL A 235 7.93 23.63 -12.40
CA VAL A 235 9.33 24.08 -12.39
C VAL A 235 10.27 23.04 -13.01
N TRP A 236 9.99 21.75 -12.80
CA TRP A 236 10.93 20.67 -13.10
C TRP A 236 10.38 19.70 -14.15
N ASP A 237 9.07 19.45 -14.13
CA ASP A 237 8.46 18.33 -14.84
C ASP A 237 6.92 18.40 -14.87
N ASN A 238 6.34 18.52 -16.07
CA ASN A 238 4.89 18.61 -16.18
C ASN A 238 4.39 18.31 -17.60
N ASP A 239 3.71 17.16 -17.79
CA ASP A 239 3.13 16.77 -19.07
C ASP A 239 2.06 17.78 -19.57
N ILE A 240 1.25 18.36 -18.67
CA ILE A 240 0.27 19.39 -19.04
C ILE A 240 0.97 20.64 -19.57
N LEU A 241 2.01 21.12 -18.89
CA LEU A 241 2.76 22.30 -19.29
C LEU A 241 3.50 22.06 -20.61
N LEU A 242 4.08 20.87 -20.80
CA LEU A 242 4.71 20.45 -22.05
C LEU A 242 3.71 20.54 -23.21
N ALA A 243 2.57 19.87 -23.08
CA ALA A 243 1.52 19.84 -24.11
C ALA A 243 0.96 21.24 -24.43
N GLN A 244 0.88 22.12 -23.44
CA GLN A 244 0.41 23.50 -23.61
C GLN A 244 1.46 24.41 -24.26
N SER A 245 2.74 24.21 -23.95
CA SER A 245 3.80 25.17 -24.28
C SER A 245 4.53 24.84 -25.58
N VAL A 246 4.66 23.55 -25.93
CA VAL A 246 5.48 23.13 -27.08
C VAL A 246 4.59 22.77 -28.26
N ALA A 247 4.47 23.70 -29.21
CA ALA A 247 3.73 23.47 -30.46
C ALA A 247 4.33 22.31 -31.26
N GLY A 248 3.49 21.52 -31.92
CA GLY A 248 3.90 20.42 -32.80
C GLY A 248 3.92 19.02 -32.15
N ILE A 249 3.81 18.93 -30.81
CA ILE A 249 3.55 17.64 -30.13
C ILE A 249 2.07 17.29 -30.28
N ASP A 250 1.78 16.05 -30.67
CA ASP A 250 0.38 15.58 -30.81
C ASP A 250 -0.05 14.67 -29.66
N VAL A 251 0.84 13.77 -29.22
CA VAL A 251 0.57 12.81 -28.15
C VAL A 251 1.68 12.85 -27.12
N VAL A 252 1.30 12.86 -25.84
CA VAL A 252 2.21 12.64 -24.70
C VAL A 252 1.85 11.32 -24.02
N VAL A 253 2.80 10.40 -23.99
CA VAL A 253 2.73 9.12 -23.27
C VAL A 253 3.58 9.24 -22.02
N GLY A 254 2.96 9.49 -20.88
CA GLY A 254 3.64 9.89 -19.64
C GLY A 254 3.83 8.80 -18.59
N GLY A 255 4.69 9.07 -17.61
CA GLY A 255 4.94 8.29 -16.39
C GLY A 255 5.19 9.14 -15.14
N HIS A 256 5.97 8.64 -14.16
CA HIS A 256 6.42 9.26 -12.92
C HIS A 256 5.34 9.39 -11.83
N SER A 257 4.24 10.06 -12.16
CA SER A 257 3.21 10.43 -11.17
C SER A 257 2.26 9.27 -10.77
N HIS A 258 2.46 8.08 -11.35
CA HIS A 258 1.60 6.89 -11.21
C HIS A 258 0.12 7.15 -11.58
N THR A 259 -0.15 8.14 -12.44
CA THR A 259 -1.52 8.54 -12.73
C THR A 259 -2.17 7.53 -13.68
N ALA A 260 -3.38 7.05 -13.36
CA ALA A 260 -4.20 6.30 -14.30
C ALA A 260 -5.21 7.25 -14.96
N LEU A 261 -4.90 7.74 -16.16
CA LEU A 261 -5.74 8.70 -16.89
C LEU A 261 -6.82 8.01 -17.72
N MET A 262 -8.07 8.05 -17.24
CA MET A 262 -9.23 7.56 -17.99
C MET A 262 -10.47 8.46 -17.78
N PRO A 263 -11.04 9.08 -18.83
CA PRO A 263 -10.57 9.08 -20.22
C PRO A 263 -9.21 9.79 -20.39
N PRO A 264 -8.52 9.64 -21.54
CA PRO A 264 -7.35 10.45 -21.88
C PRO A 264 -7.62 11.94 -21.71
N THR A 265 -6.58 12.70 -21.36
CA THR A 265 -6.69 14.16 -21.25
C THR A 265 -6.41 14.79 -22.61
N MET A 266 -7.34 15.58 -23.13
CA MET A 266 -7.13 16.38 -24.34
C MET A 266 -7.00 17.86 -23.97
N LEU A 267 -5.87 18.45 -24.33
CA LEU A 267 -5.57 19.86 -24.16
C LEU A 267 -5.51 20.56 -25.51
N THR A 268 -5.46 21.89 -25.47
CA THR A 268 -5.19 22.72 -26.64
C THR A 268 -3.85 23.39 -26.43
N ASN A 269 -2.92 23.22 -27.37
CA ASN A 269 -1.65 23.91 -27.34
C ASN A 269 -1.87 25.43 -27.40
N GLU A 270 -1.14 26.20 -26.60
CA GLU A 270 -1.39 27.65 -26.46
C GLU A 270 -0.91 28.45 -27.68
N GLU A 271 0.11 27.98 -28.39
CA GLU A 271 0.67 28.65 -29.57
C GLU A 271 -0.05 28.23 -30.86
N SER A 272 -0.14 26.93 -31.15
CA SER A 272 -0.70 26.45 -32.42
C SER A 272 -2.23 26.39 -32.41
N GLY A 273 -2.83 26.16 -31.24
CA GLY A 273 -4.26 25.90 -31.09
C GLY A 273 -4.67 24.47 -31.45
N ASP A 274 -3.72 23.57 -31.70
CA ASP A 274 -3.98 22.17 -32.04
C ASP A 274 -4.29 21.34 -30.79
N PRO A 275 -5.09 20.26 -30.92
CA PRO A 275 -5.34 19.31 -29.85
C PRO A 275 -4.11 18.45 -29.54
N VAL A 276 -3.79 18.29 -28.26
CA VAL A 276 -2.74 17.38 -27.76
C VAL A 276 -3.38 16.38 -26.79
N VAL A 277 -3.08 15.09 -26.93
CA VAL A 277 -3.63 14.03 -26.07
C VAL A 277 -2.56 13.50 -25.12
N ILE A 278 -2.90 13.41 -23.83
CA ILE A 278 -2.03 12.89 -22.77
C ILE A 278 -2.63 11.59 -22.21
N VAL A 279 -1.79 10.56 -22.09
CA VAL A 279 -2.14 9.25 -21.50
C VAL A 279 -1.10 8.79 -20.48
N GLN A 280 -1.55 8.10 -19.42
CA GLN A 280 -0.72 7.42 -18.41
C GLN A 280 -1.51 6.20 -17.87
N ALA A 281 -0.81 5.09 -17.59
CA ALA A 281 -1.40 3.79 -17.27
C ALA A 281 -1.17 3.34 -15.81
N GLY A 282 -1.18 4.26 -14.84
CA GLY A 282 -1.03 3.90 -13.42
C GLY A 282 0.40 3.49 -13.08
N SER A 283 0.58 2.37 -12.36
CA SER A 283 1.91 1.82 -12.02
C SER A 283 1.85 0.32 -11.68
N ASN A 284 3.00 -0.25 -11.31
CA ASN A 284 3.22 -1.64 -10.91
C ASN A 284 2.82 -2.67 -11.99
N GLY A 285 2.84 -2.24 -13.26
CA GLY A 285 2.41 -3.09 -14.37
C GLY A 285 0.97 -3.60 -14.26
N SER A 286 0.12 -2.91 -13.48
CA SER A 286 -1.25 -3.34 -13.18
C SER A 286 -2.24 -3.07 -14.31
N LEU A 287 -1.92 -2.09 -15.16
CA LEU A 287 -2.67 -1.72 -16.35
C LEU A 287 -1.74 -1.74 -17.57
N LEU A 288 -2.32 -2.05 -18.73
CA LEU A 288 -1.76 -1.74 -20.05
C LEU A 288 -2.64 -0.65 -20.67
N GLY A 289 -2.06 0.49 -21.01
CA GLY A 289 -2.76 1.57 -21.67
C GLY A 289 -2.86 1.33 -23.17
N GLU A 290 -4.00 1.69 -23.75
CA GLU A 290 -4.24 1.69 -25.20
C GLU A 290 -4.81 3.05 -25.59
N LEU A 291 -4.24 3.66 -26.63
CA LEU A 291 -4.73 4.88 -27.26
C LEU A 291 -4.86 4.65 -28.76
N ASP A 292 -6.09 4.61 -29.25
CA ASP A 292 -6.39 4.76 -30.67
C ASP A 292 -6.50 6.24 -31.02
N VAL A 293 -5.63 6.73 -31.89
CA VAL A 293 -5.62 8.12 -32.34
C VAL A 293 -5.68 8.18 -33.87
N THR A 294 -6.45 9.14 -34.39
CA THR A 294 -6.57 9.39 -35.84
C THR A 294 -6.17 10.81 -36.15
N PHE A 295 -5.37 10.96 -37.21
CA PHE A 295 -4.80 12.21 -37.69
C PHE A 295 -5.33 12.54 -39.09
N ASP A 296 -5.47 13.82 -39.40
CA ASP A 296 -5.67 14.28 -40.77
C ASP A 296 -4.35 14.35 -41.57
N ASP A 297 -4.44 14.71 -42.85
CA ASP A 297 -3.28 14.86 -43.76
C ASP A 297 -2.23 15.89 -43.24
N MET A 298 -2.65 16.84 -42.39
CA MET A 298 -1.77 17.84 -41.79
C MET A 298 -1.09 17.35 -40.52
N GLY A 299 -1.48 16.17 -40.02
CA GLY A 299 -0.97 15.61 -38.77
C GLY A 299 -1.77 16.04 -37.54
N VAL A 300 -2.94 16.67 -37.70
CA VAL A 300 -3.74 17.14 -36.57
C VAL A 300 -4.69 16.03 -36.11
N ILE A 301 -4.79 15.81 -34.80
CA ILE A 301 -5.69 14.81 -34.23
C ILE A 301 -7.17 15.16 -34.52
N THR A 302 -7.88 14.24 -35.15
CA THR A 302 -9.32 14.35 -35.46
C THR A 302 -10.20 13.52 -34.53
N SER A 303 -9.67 12.43 -33.97
CA SER A 303 -10.34 11.62 -32.95
C SER A 303 -9.34 10.83 -32.10
N HIS A 304 -9.75 10.52 -30.87
CA HIS A 304 -9.00 9.64 -29.96
C HIS A 304 -9.96 8.80 -29.10
N VAL A 305 -9.55 7.58 -28.77
CA VAL A 305 -10.21 6.69 -27.82
C VAL A 305 -9.13 6.03 -26.96
N GLY A 306 -9.26 6.13 -25.63
CA GLY A 306 -8.35 5.46 -24.72
C GLY A 306 -9.04 4.34 -23.94
N GLU A 307 -8.30 3.27 -23.65
CA GLU A 307 -8.72 2.17 -22.80
C GLU A 307 -7.60 1.74 -21.84
N HIS A 308 -7.98 1.25 -20.66
CA HIS A 308 -7.06 0.66 -19.69
C HIS A 308 -7.42 -0.80 -19.48
N HIS A 309 -6.49 -1.67 -19.88
CA HIS A 309 -6.63 -3.11 -19.73
C HIS A 309 -6.05 -3.56 -18.41
N LYS A 310 -6.88 -4.15 -17.54
CA LYS A 310 -6.40 -4.72 -16.27
C LYS A 310 -5.59 -5.98 -16.54
N VAL A 311 -4.29 -5.91 -16.29
CA VAL A 311 -3.37 -7.02 -16.54
C VAL A 311 -3.74 -8.27 -15.75
N ALA A 312 -4.25 -8.09 -14.53
CA ALA A 312 -4.65 -9.19 -13.66
C ALA A 312 -5.78 -10.08 -14.25
N ASP A 313 -6.61 -9.53 -15.13
CA ASP A 313 -7.78 -10.19 -15.71
C ASP A 313 -7.42 -11.09 -16.91
N ALA A 314 -6.22 -10.92 -17.50
CA ALA A 314 -5.75 -11.71 -18.62
C ALA A 314 -5.19 -13.08 -18.19
N VAL A 315 -5.10 -13.99 -19.15
CA VAL A 315 -4.42 -15.28 -18.99
C VAL A 315 -2.92 -15.07 -19.21
N ALA A 316 -2.08 -15.80 -18.47
CA ALA A 316 -0.64 -15.70 -18.64
C ALA A 316 -0.17 -16.37 -19.94
N ASP A 317 0.67 -15.68 -20.71
CA ASP A 317 1.34 -16.20 -21.89
C ASP A 317 2.32 -17.33 -21.49
N PRO A 318 2.18 -18.55 -22.02
CA PRO A 318 3.03 -19.67 -21.61
C PRO A 318 4.53 -19.46 -21.87
N ALA A 319 4.92 -18.76 -22.94
CA ALA A 319 6.32 -18.54 -23.25
C ALA A 319 6.92 -17.43 -22.37
N ALA A 320 6.17 -16.38 -22.05
CA ALA A 320 6.58 -15.40 -21.04
C ALA A 320 6.71 -16.02 -19.64
N VAL A 321 5.86 -16.99 -19.29
CA VAL A 321 6.03 -17.77 -18.04
C VAL A 321 7.35 -18.55 -18.06
N GLU A 322 7.71 -19.17 -19.20
CA GLU A 322 8.99 -19.88 -19.34
C GLU A 322 10.20 -18.96 -19.26
N ILE A 323 10.10 -17.73 -19.80
CA ILE A 323 11.13 -16.68 -19.68
C ILE A 323 11.31 -16.24 -18.23
N LEU A 324 10.22 -15.99 -17.51
CA LEU A 324 10.27 -15.52 -16.13
C LEU A 324 10.71 -16.61 -15.13
N ALA A 325 10.48 -17.89 -15.45
CA ALA A 325 10.71 -19.03 -14.55
C ALA A 325 12.10 -19.07 -13.88
N PRO A 326 13.25 -18.93 -14.58
CA PRO A 326 14.57 -18.95 -13.95
C PRO A 326 14.77 -17.82 -12.94
N TYR A 327 14.30 -16.61 -13.25
CA TYR A 327 14.37 -15.46 -12.35
C TYR A 327 13.48 -15.67 -11.13
N LYS A 328 12.26 -16.16 -11.37
CA LYS A 328 11.30 -16.46 -10.31
C LYS A 328 11.82 -17.52 -9.34
N GLU A 329 12.52 -18.54 -9.81
CA GLU A 329 13.10 -19.58 -8.94
C GLU A 329 14.10 -18.99 -7.93
N ILE A 330 14.97 -18.09 -8.39
CA ILE A 330 15.95 -17.40 -7.54
C ILE A 330 15.25 -16.40 -6.61
N VAL A 331 14.30 -15.62 -7.10
CA VAL A 331 13.54 -14.65 -6.29
C VAL A 331 12.71 -15.36 -5.21
N ASP A 332 12.08 -16.49 -5.52
CA ASP A 332 11.35 -17.28 -4.53
C ASP A 332 12.30 -17.86 -3.48
N ALA A 333 13.49 -18.33 -3.90
CA ALA A 333 14.51 -18.81 -2.98
C ALA A 333 15.02 -17.68 -2.08
N LYS A 334 15.31 -16.51 -2.65
CA LYS A 334 15.76 -15.31 -1.94
C LYS A 334 14.72 -14.80 -0.97
N GLY A 335 13.47 -14.74 -1.41
CA GLY A 335 12.33 -14.36 -0.59
C GLY A 335 12.13 -15.27 0.62
N ALA A 336 12.56 -16.54 0.55
CA ALA A 336 12.52 -17.48 1.67
C ALA A 336 13.77 -17.43 2.57
N GLU A 337 14.81 -16.69 2.20
CA GLU A 337 16.00 -16.53 3.05
C GLU A 337 15.67 -15.65 4.26
N SER A 338 16.14 -16.08 5.43
CA SER A 338 16.09 -15.27 6.65
C SER A 338 16.97 -14.04 6.50
N ILE A 339 16.50 -12.90 7.00
CA ILE A 339 17.30 -11.68 7.12
C ILE A 339 18.23 -11.71 8.34
N GLY A 340 18.19 -12.77 9.14
CA GLY A 340 18.98 -12.88 10.37
C GLY A 340 18.29 -12.31 11.62
N ALA A 341 16.97 -12.13 11.58
CA ALA A 341 16.15 -11.72 12.71
C ALA A 341 15.02 -12.72 12.99
N TYR A 342 14.62 -12.87 14.26
CA TYR A 342 13.54 -13.75 14.69
C TYR A 342 12.39 -12.97 15.36
N ALA A 343 11.16 -13.16 14.91
CA ALA A 343 9.97 -12.61 15.56
C ALA A 343 9.38 -13.61 16.57
N GLU A 344 9.44 -13.27 17.86
CA GLU A 344 8.83 -14.04 18.96
C GLU A 344 7.30 -13.87 19.05
N VAL A 345 6.78 -12.82 18.41
CA VAL A 345 5.35 -12.50 18.39
C VAL A 345 4.91 -12.18 16.97
N PHE A 346 3.65 -12.47 16.67
CA PHE A 346 3.06 -12.08 15.39
C PHE A 346 3.11 -10.55 15.23
N LEU A 347 3.67 -10.07 14.12
CA LEU A 347 3.77 -8.65 13.85
C LEU A 347 2.57 -8.22 13.00
N ASN A 348 1.63 -7.52 13.63
CA ASN A 348 0.32 -7.22 13.06
C ASN A 348 0.37 -6.08 12.04
N GLY A 349 0.31 -6.43 10.75
CA GLY A 349 0.09 -5.52 9.63
C GLY A 349 -1.26 -5.70 8.95
N THR A 350 -2.26 -6.27 9.62
CA THR A 350 -3.58 -6.45 9.02
C THR A 350 -4.23 -5.09 8.73
N ARG A 351 -5.09 -5.02 7.70
CA ARG A 351 -5.67 -3.75 7.23
C ARG A 351 -7.11 -3.54 7.67
N ASP A 352 -7.71 -4.55 8.28
CA ASP A 352 -9.05 -4.54 8.85
C ASP A 352 -9.12 -3.83 10.23
N MET A 353 -10.26 -3.94 10.89
CA MET A 353 -10.52 -3.33 12.20
C MET A 353 -9.54 -3.86 13.28
N GLY A 354 -8.80 -2.95 13.93
CA GLY A 354 -7.69 -3.30 14.84
C GLY A 354 -6.36 -3.57 14.13
N GLY A 355 -6.29 -3.21 12.86
CA GLY A 355 -5.12 -3.23 12.01
C GLY A 355 -4.50 -1.84 11.80
N VAL A 356 -3.48 -1.77 10.95
CA VAL A 356 -2.62 -0.58 10.71
C VAL A 356 -3.38 0.67 10.23
N ARG A 357 -4.62 0.53 9.80
CA ARG A 357 -5.46 1.63 9.30
C ARG A 357 -6.45 2.20 10.32
N THR A 358 -6.52 1.60 11.50
CA THR A 358 -7.53 1.95 12.52
C THR A 358 -7.01 1.90 13.95
N SER A 359 -5.81 1.38 14.20
CA SER A 359 -5.23 1.30 15.53
C SER A 359 -3.71 1.29 15.51
N GLU A 360 -3.11 1.56 16.67
CA GLU A 360 -1.72 1.18 16.92
C GLU A 360 -1.54 -0.33 16.68
N THR A 361 -0.42 -0.71 16.08
CA THR A 361 -0.02 -2.12 15.95
C THR A 361 1.46 -2.26 16.31
N ASN A 362 1.84 -3.45 16.77
CA ASN A 362 3.22 -3.74 17.13
C ASN A 362 4.17 -3.72 15.91
N LEU A 363 3.72 -4.15 14.72
CA LEU A 363 4.49 -4.01 13.49
C LEU A 363 4.67 -2.54 13.11
N GLY A 364 3.59 -1.75 13.19
CA GLY A 364 3.64 -0.32 12.95
C GLY A 364 4.66 0.38 13.84
N ASN A 365 4.67 0.05 15.14
CA ASN A 365 5.66 0.54 16.11
C ASN A 365 7.10 0.15 15.72
N LEU A 366 7.32 -1.13 15.41
CA LEU A 366 8.66 -1.63 15.05
C LEU A 366 9.22 -0.94 13.79
N ILE A 367 8.37 -0.72 12.79
CA ILE A 367 8.72 0.00 11.55
C ILE A 367 9.15 1.44 11.85
N VAL A 368 8.34 2.19 12.58
CA VAL A 368 8.64 3.61 12.87
C VAL A 368 9.79 3.77 13.85
N ASP A 369 10.06 2.77 14.70
CA ASP A 369 11.26 2.75 15.54
C ASP A 369 12.54 2.57 14.71
N GLY A 370 12.52 1.67 13.71
CA GLY A 370 13.63 1.53 12.77
C GLY A 370 13.86 2.78 11.93
N MET A 371 12.78 3.40 11.46
CA MET A 371 12.83 4.68 10.75
C MET A 371 13.44 5.79 11.62
N LEU A 372 12.98 5.95 12.87
CA LEU A 372 13.52 6.96 13.79
C LEU A 372 15.00 6.68 14.09
N SER A 373 15.37 5.42 14.33
CA SER A 373 16.75 5.01 14.58
C SER A 373 17.67 5.41 13.42
N LYS A 374 17.28 5.09 12.18
CA LYS A 374 18.06 5.47 11.00
C LYS A 374 18.13 6.99 10.84
N ALA A 375 17.02 7.70 11.02
CA ALA A 375 17.00 9.15 10.91
C ALA A 375 17.90 9.82 11.96
N GLN A 376 18.00 9.28 13.17
CA GLN A 376 18.90 9.78 14.23
C GLN A 376 20.39 9.54 13.95
N GLU A 377 20.74 8.51 13.18
CA GLU A 377 22.11 8.32 12.69
C GLU A 377 22.54 9.44 11.74
N ILE A 378 21.57 10.00 11.00
CA ILE A 378 21.78 11.01 9.94
C ILE A 378 21.66 12.42 10.53
N ASP A 379 20.56 12.71 11.20
CA ASP A 379 20.26 13.95 11.91
C ASP A 379 19.86 13.64 13.36
N PRO A 380 20.80 13.74 14.32
CA PRO A 380 20.54 13.48 15.73
C PRO A 380 19.49 14.40 16.38
N GLU A 381 19.07 15.48 15.72
CA GLU A 381 17.98 16.34 16.19
C GLU A 381 16.60 15.75 15.86
N THR A 382 16.52 14.66 15.09
CA THR A 382 15.28 13.94 14.78
C THR A 382 14.71 13.27 16.02
N VAL A 383 13.53 13.72 16.44
CA VAL A 383 12.88 13.28 17.69
C VAL A 383 11.61 12.49 17.45
N ILE A 384 11.02 12.56 16.25
CA ILE A 384 9.75 11.92 15.92
C ILE A 384 9.90 11.18 14.60
N ALA A 385 9.27 10.02 14.47
CA ALA A 385 9.02 9.39 13.19
C ALA A 385 7.53 9.06 13.02
N VAL A 386 7.02 9.20 11.79
CA VAL A 386 5.64 8.84 11.45
C VAL A 386 5.57 8.03 10.15
N GLN A 387 4.66 7.07 10.08
CA GLN A 387 4.42 6.24 8.90
C GLN A 387 2.91 6.03 8.74
N ASN A 388 2.37 6.29 7.56
CA ASN A 388 0.98 5.98 7.26
C ASN A 388 0.78 4.45 7.15
N GLY A 389 -0.29 3.92 7.78
CA GLY A 389 -0.66 2.51 7.73
C GLY A 389 -1.01 2.02 6.33
N GLY A 390 -1.26 2.93 5.38
CA GLY A 390 -1.38 2.66 3.95
C GLY A 390 -0.11 2.05 3.36
N GLY A 391 1.06 2.41 3.88
CA GLY A 391 2.36 1.86 3.49
C GLY A 391 2.67 0.48 4.06
N ILE A 392 1.94 0.02 5.08
CA ILE A 392 2.12 -1.31 5.70
C ILE A 392 1.11 -2.28 5.08
N ARG A 393 1.60 -3.31 4.38
CA ARG A 393 0.78 -4.06 3.42
C ARG A 393 0.47 -5.50 3.84
N SER A 394 1.28 -6.05 4.73
CA SER A 394 1.17 -7.42 5.23
C SER A 394 1.62 -7.49 6.69
N SER A 395 1.37 -8.63 7.31
CA SER A 395 1.95 -9.02 8.60
C SER A 395 3.23 -9.85 8.42
N ILE A 396 3.95 -10.08 9.52
CA ILE A 396 5.07 -11.02 9.62
C ILE A 396 4.70 -12.08 10.66
N ASP A 397 4.92 -13.35 10.32
CA ASP A 397 4.58 -14.48 11.19
C ASP A 397 5.60 -14.64 12.32
N VAL A 398 5.25 -15.43 13.34
CA VAL A 398 6.21 -15.86 14.38
C VAL A 398 7.23 -16.79 13.74
N GLY A 399 8.51 -16.51 13.93
CA GLY A 399 9.61 -17.29 13.35
C GLY A 399 10.74 -16.44 12.80
N ASP A 400 11.59 -17.06 11.99
CA ASP A 400 12.61 -16.34 11.23
C ASP A 400 11.94 -15.35 10.27
N ILE A 401 12.34 -14.07 10.34
CA ILE A 401 11.86 -13.05 9.41
C ILE A 401 12.60 -13.22 8.10
N THR A 402 11.87 -13.25 6.99
CA THR A 402 12.42 -13.45 5.64
C THR A 402 12.39 -12.18 4.79
N TYR A 403 13.23 -12.12 3.74
CA TYR A 403 13.21 -11.02 2.77
C TYR A 403 11.82 -10.87 2.12
N GLY A 404 11.18 -11.99 1.78
CA GLY A 404 9.87 -12.01 1.13
C GLY A 404 8.77 -11.44 2.03
N GLU A 405 8.82 -11.70 3.34
CA GLU A 405 7.90 -11.10 4.30
C GLU A 405 8.11 -9.59 4.40
N VAL A 406 9.35 -9.12 4.55
CA VAL A 406 9.64 -7.68 4.63
C VAL A 406 9.14 -6.95 3.39
N LEU A 407 9.43 -7.46 2.20
CA LEU A 407 9.00 -6.83 0.94
C LEU A 407 7.50 -6.95 0.72
N SER A 408 6.85 -7.98 1.28
CA SER A 408 5.38 -8.04 1.32
C SER A 408 4.78 -7.00 2.27
N VAL A 409 5.49 -6.61 3.32
CA VAL A 409 5.07 -5.58 4.28
C VAL A 409 5.29 -4.18 3.70
N MET A 410 6.44 -3.93 3.07
CA MET A 410 6.89 -2.63 2.54
C MET A 410 7.25 -2.73 1.04
N PRO A 411 6.27 -2.92 0.15
CA PRO A 411 6.54 -3.24 -1.26
C PRO A 411 6.86 -2.03 -2.15
N PHE A 412 6.82 -0.82 -1.59
CA PHE A 412 6.92 0.41 -2.40
C PHE A 412 8.33 0.98 -2.47
N GLY A 413 9.23 0.56 -1.58
CA GLY A 413 10.59 1.10 -1.54
C GLY A 413 10.62 2.61 -1.32
N ASN A 414 9.79 3.16 -0.43
CA ASN A 414 9.81 4.60 -0.20
C ASN A 414 11.11 5.01 0.48
N SER A 415 11.67 6.14 0.06
CA SER A 415 12.84 6.71 0.72
C SER A 415 12.48 7.39 2.05
N LEU A 416 13.47 7.47 2.94
CA LEU A 416 13.43 8.27 4.15
C LEU A 416 13.41 9.76 3.80
N ALA A 417 12.51 10.51 4.44
CA ALA A 417 12.48 11.96 4.46
C ALA A 417 12.57 12.46 5.91
N ILE A 418 13.43 13.44 6.17
CA ILE A 418 13.55 14.11 7.48
C ILE A 418 13.09 15.56 7.31
N MET A 419 11.94 15.89 7.87
CA MET A 419 11.26 17.17 7.71
C MET A 419 11.47 18.09 8.92
N ASP A 420 11.56 19.39 8.69
CA ASP A 420 11.46 20.44 9.72
C ASP A 420 10.03 20.99 9.74
N LEU A 421 9.22 20.53 10.69
CA LEU A 421 7.79 20.84 10.80
C LEU A 421 7.49 21.66 12.04
N THR A 422 6.61 22.65 11.93
CA THR A 422 6.04 23.32 13.10
C THR A 422 5.11 22.36 13.86
N GLY A 423 4.93 22.58 15.16
CA GLY A 423 3.98 21.80 15.96
C GLY A 423 2.55 21.91 15.44
N ALA A 424 2.16 23.07 14.87
CA ALA A 424 0.86 23.24 14.23
C ALA A 424 0.68 22.33 12.99
N GLU A 425 1.71 22.22 12.15
CA GLU A 425 1.71 21.33 10.98
C GLU A 425 1.64 19.85 11.37
N LEU A 426 2.36 19.47 12.43
CA LEU A 426 2.32 18.12 12.98
C LEU A 426 0.95 17.78 13.58
N LEU A 427 0.36 18.68 14.37
CA LEU A 427 -0.98 18.49 14.94
C LEU A 427 -2.05 18.38 13.84
N ALA A 428 -1.93 19.17 12.76
CA ALA A 428 -2.81 19.05 11.60
C ALA A 428 -2.68 17.69 10.91
N ALA A 429 -1.47 17.14 10.80
CA ALA A 429 -1.26 15.79 10.28
C ALA A 429 -1.90 14.71 11.18
N LEU A 430 -1.81 14.86 12.51
CA LEU A 430 -2.50 13.94 13.43
C LEU A 430 -4.03 14.00 13.31
N GLU A 431 -4.61 15.16 13.01
CA GLU A 431 -6.04 15.29 12.72
C GLU A 431 -6.44 14.56 11.42
N VAL A 432 -5.60 14.65 10.38
CA VAL A 432 -5.79 13.91 9.12
C VAL A 432 -5.77 12.40 9.39
N SER A 433 -4.81 11.94 10.20
CA SER A 433 -4.62 10.53 10.59
C SER A 433 -5.88 9.88 11.15
N VAL A 434 -6.62 10.61 11.99
CA VAL A 434 -7.83 10.07 12.67
C VAL A 434 -9.15 10.55 12.08
N SER A 435 -9.12 11.23 10.93
CA SER A 435 -10.28 11.88 10.31
C SER A 435 -11.41 10.92 9.91
N SER A 436 -11.06 9.69 9.50
CA SER A 436 -12.02 8.69 9.02
C SER A 436 -12.41 7.65 10.06
N TYR A 437 -11.77 7.64 11.22
CA TYR A 437 -12.07 6.69 12.30
C TYR A 437 -13.58 6.70 12.64
N PRO A 438 -14.22 5.52 12.84
CA PRO A 438 -13.64 4.17 12.91
C PRO A 438 -13.49 3.46 11.54
N SER A 439 -13.80 4.12 10.43
CA SER A 439 -13.52 3.56 9.10
C SER A 439 -12.01 3.52 8.84
N GLU A 440 -11.56 2.49 8.15
CA GLU A 440 -10.18 2.38 7.70
C GLU A 440 -9.81 3.50 6.74
N LEU A 441 -8.63 4.08 6.94
CA LEU A 441 -8.00 4.97 5.97
C LEU A 441 -6.49 4.73 5.96
N GLY A 442 -5.87 4.79 4.78
CA GLY A 442 -4.42 4.62 4.63
C GLY A 442 -3.62 5.65 5.41
N SER A 443 -4.17 6.86 5.61
CA SER A 443 -3.51 7.96 6.31
C SER A 443 -3.38 7.77 7.83
N PHE A 444 -3.91 6.70 8.43
CA PHE A 444 -3.72 6.48 9.87
C PHE A 444 -2.22 6.35 10.19
N LEU A 445 -1.67 7.24 11.01
CA LEU A 445 -0.24 7.30 11.32
C LEU A 445 0.14 6.38 12.47
N HIS A 446 1.14 5.52 12.24
CA HIS A 446 1.99 4.95 13.27
C HIS A 446 3.08 5.95 13.66
N VAL A 447 3.53 5.91 14.92
CA VAL A 447 4.39 6.95 15.49
C VAL A 447 5.53 6.37 16.37
N SER A 448 6.71 6.99 16.32
CA SER A 448 7.81 6.82 17.26
C SER A 448 8.26 8.18 17.79
N GLY A 449 8.71 8.25 19.05
CA GLY A 449 9.07 9.52 19.71
C GLY A 449 7.88 10.46 19.96
N LEU A 450 6.66 10.00 19.69
CA LEU A 450 5.41 10.74 19.80
C LEU A 450 4.32 9.83 20.37
N GLU A 451 3.46 10.38 21.20
CA GLU A 451 2.21 9.76 21.61
C GLU A 451 1.05 10.75 21.46
N PHE A 452 -0.14 10.26 21.13
CA PHE A 452 -1.33 11.11 21.07
C PHE A 452 -2.63 10.38 21.45
N VAL A 453 -3.59 11.17 21.91
CA VAL A 453 -4.93 10.74 22.29
C VAL A 453 -5.94 11.44 21.39
N PHE A 454 -6.92 10.70 20.88
CA PHE A 454 -7.99 11.28 20.07
C PHE A 454 -9.39 10.83 20.51
N ASP A 455 -10.37 11.73 20.36
CA ASP A 455 -11.78 11.52 20.69
C ASP A 455 -12.62 11.48 19.40
N PRO A 456 -13.07 10.29 18.95
CA PRO A 456 -13.83 10.17 17.71
C PRO A 456 -15.25 10.75 17.81
N SER A 457 -15.72 11.11 19.00
CA SER A 457 -17.02 11.79 19.18
C SER A 457 -16.98 13.27 18.81
N LYS A 458 -15.78 13.85 18.66
CA LYS A 458 -15.57 15.23 18.24
C LYS A 458 -15.67 15.41 16.72
N PRO A 459 -15.96 16.63 16.24
CA PRO A 459 -15.91 16.95 14.82
C PRO A 459 -14.55 16.59 14.20
N VAL A 460 -14.53 16.18 12.94
CA VAL A 460 -13.29 15.98 12.17
C VAL A 460 -12.49 17.28 12.16
N GLY A 461 -11.18 17.21 12.44
CA GLY A 461 -10.31 18.37 12.62
C GLY A 461 -10.25 18.90 14.05
N GLU A 462 -10.99 18.31 14.98
CA GLU A 462 -10.93 18.60 16.42
C GLU A 462 -10.81 17.30 17.26
N ARG A 463 -10.40 16.19 16.64
CA ARG A 463 -10.39 14.87 17.26
C ARG A 463 -9.18 14.65 18.15
N VAL A 464 -8.02 15.20 17.82
CA VAL A 464 -6.81 15.06 18.64
C VAL A 464 -6.99 15.91 19.90
N VAL A 465 -6.92 15.28 21.07
CA VAL A 465 -7.19 15.94 22.36
C VAL A 465 -5.96 16.06 23.25
N ASP A 466 -4.91 15.28 22.97
CA ASP A 466 -3.61 15.35 23.63
C ASP A 466 -2.54 14.82 22.68
N ALA A 467 -1.36 15.45 22.62
CA ALA A 467 -0.25 15.00 21.79
C ALA A 467 1.08 15.44 22.42
N ASN A 468 2.00 14.49 22.62
CA ASN A 468 3.23 14.71 23.38
C ASN A 468 4.43 14.08 22.67
N VAL A 469 5.53 14.83 22.60
CA VAL A 469 6.84 14.27 22.28
C VAL A 469 7.32 13.43 23.48
N VAL A 470 7.78 12.22 23.21
CA VAL A 470 8.29 11.29 24.22
C VAL A 470 9.81 11.38 24.27
N THR A 471 10.34 11.76 25.42
CA THR A 471 11.78 11.91 25.68
C THR A 471 12.21 11.03 26.84
N GLU A 472 13.53 10.88 27.05
CA GLU A 472 14.06 10.19 28.24
C GLU A 472 13.58 10.82 29.57
N ASP A 473 13.31 12.13 29.57
CA ASP A 473 12.85 12.89 30.74
C ASP A 473 11.32 12.86 30.92
N GLY A 474 10.59 12.21 30.00
CA GLY A 474 9.14 12.05 30.03
C GLY A 474 8.42 12.67 28.82
N ARG A 475 7.14 13.00 29.04
CA ARG A 475 6.20 13.48 28.00
C ARG A 475 6.16 15.00 27.98
N LEU A 476 6.41 15.59 26.82
CA LEU A 476 6.35 17.04 26.59
C LEU A 476 5.24 17.36 25.60
N PRO A 477 4.22 18.18 25.97
CA PRO A 477 3.18 18.59 25.04
C PRO A 477 3.76 19.27 23.81
N ILE A 478 3.23 18.94 22.62
CA ILE A 478 3.61 19.64 21.39
C ILE A 478 3.22 21.11 21.48
N SER A 479 4.18 21.99 21.21
CA SER A 479 3.98 23.43 21.11
C SER A 479 3.74 23.82 19.66
N GLU A 480 2.62 24.49 19.37
CA GLU A 480 2.26 24.90 18.00
C GLU A 480 3.34 25.77 17.32
N ASP A 481 4.05 26.59 18.09
CA ASP A 481 5.03 27.56 17.59
C ASP A 481 6.46 27.00 17.51
N GLU A 482 6.70 25.77 17.98
CA GLU A 482 8.03 25.14 17.94
C GLU A 482 8.20 24.27 16.70
N ASN A 483 9.45 24.14 16.25
CA ASN A 483 9.83 23.26 15.16
C ASN A 483 10.31 21.91 15.69
N TYR A 484 9.97 20.85 14.98
CA TYR A 484 10.34 19.48 15.27
C TYR A 484 10.94 18.83 14.02
N LYS A 485 12.04 18.09 14.21
CA LYS A 485 12.59 17.21 13.18
C LYS A 485 11.82 15.90 13.19
N VAL A 486 11.14 15.62 12.07
CA VAL A 486 10.22 14.50 11.91
C VAL A 486 10.65 13.63 10.74
N ALA A 487 10.99 12.38 11.01
CA ALA A 487 11.22 11.37 9.99
C ALA A 487 9.89 10.82 9.45
N THR A 488 9.84 10.54 8.16
CA THR A 488 8.70 9.95 7.48
C THR A 488 9.14 9.28 6.17
N ASN A 489 8.23 8.60 5.48
CA ASN A 489 8.44 8.21 4.08
C ASN A 489 8.18 9.40 3.12
N THR A 490 8.86 9.40 1.97
CA THR A 490 8.70 10.44 0.92
C THR A 490 7.28 10.53 0.38
N TYR A 491 6.53 9.42 0.34
CA TYR A 491 5.14 9.41 -0.12
C TYR A 491 4.25 10.38 0.68
N ILE A 492 4.27 10.35 2.02
CA ILE A 492 3.49 11.33 2.81
C ILE A 492 4.24 12.64 3.04
N ALA A 493 5.57 12.67 2.91
CA ALA A 493 6.35 13.92 2.95
C ALA A 493 5.92 14.89 1.84
N THR A 494 5.66 14.36 0.64
CA THR A 494 5.15 15.13 -0.52
C THR A 494 3.65 15.46 -0.42
N GLY A 495 3.02 15.14 0.71
CA GLY A 495 1.63 15.50 1.02
C GLY A 495 0.56 14.58 0.44
N LYS A 496 0.93 13.39 -0.04
CA LYS A 496 -0.05 12.33 -0.38
C LYS A 496 -0.81 11.88 0.88
N ASP A 497 -1.84 11.05 0.71
CA ASP A 497 -2.77 10.65 1.79
C ASP A 497 -3.47 11.81 2.54
N GLY A 498 -3.42 13.02 1.97
CA GLY A 498 -4.05 14.22 2.53
C GLY A 498 -3.18 15.00 3.53
N PHE A 499 -1.90 14.66 3.65
CA PHE A 499 -0.94 15.35 4.52
C PHE A 499 -0.47 16.68 3.91
N THR A 500 -1.40 17.59 3.61
CA THR A 500 -1.10 18.84 2.91
C THR A 500 -0.06 19.70 3.62
N SER A 501 -0.03 19.72 4.95
CA SER A 501 0.99 20.43 5.72
C SER A 501 2.40 19.88 5.49
N PHE A 502 2.53 18.58 5.25
CA PHE A 502 3.82 17.98 4.89
C PHE A 502 4.19 18.40 3.47
N GLY A 503 3.28 18.28 2.50
CA GLY A 503 3.53 18.72 1.13
C GLY A 503 3.91 20.20 1.01
N GLU A 504 3.30 21.08 1.81
CA GLU A 504 3.67 22.50 1.91
C GLU A 504 5.09 22.67 2.47
N ALA A 505 5.44 21.95 3.55
CA ALA A 505 6.80 21.97 4.11
C ALA A 505 7.85 21.42 3.15
N TYR A 506 7.50 20.37 2.41
CA TYR A 506 8.33 19.79 1.36
C TYR A 506 8.60 20.81 0.25
N ALA A 507 7.54 21.45 -0.28
CA ALA A 507 7.66 22.49 -1.31
C ALA A 507 8.45 23.73 -0.84
N ASP A 508 8.43 24.04 0.46
CA ASP A 508 9.24 25.08 1.07
C ASP A 508 10.74 24.71 1.21
N GLY A 509 11.12 23.48 0.84
CA GLY A 509 12.48 22.95 0.99
C GLY A 509 12.87 22.63 2.43
N ARG A 510 11.88 22.38 3.31
CA ARG A 510 12.10 22.00 4.72
C ARG A 510 12.21 20.49 4.91
N VAL A 511 12.84 19.80 3.96
CA VAL A 511 12.99 18.34 3.93
C VAL A 511 14.41 17.98 3.54
N SER A 512 14.91 16.87 4.09
CA SER A 512 16.15 16.21 3.70
C SER A 512 15.83 14.77 3.29
N GLU A 513 16.29 14.34 2.13
CA GLU A 513 16.09 12.99 1.58
C GLU A 513 17.42 12.27 1.44
N PRO A 514 17.87 11.57 2.51
CA PRO A 514 19.16 10.90 2.50
C PRO A 514 19.23 9.64 1.62
N GLY A 515 18.15 9.25 0.95
CA GLY A 515 18.13 8.13 -0.01
C GLY A 515 18.07 6.73 0.61
N PHE A 516 17.80 6.60 1.92
CA PHE A 516 17.64 5.28 2.56
C PHE A 516 16.24 4.72 2.32
N VAL A 517 16.17 3.48 1.83
CA VAL A 517 14.91 2.83 1.46
C VAL A 517 14.23 2.19 2.69
N ASP A 518 12.91 2.32 2.80
CA ASP A 518 12.11 1.91 3.97
C ASP A 518 12.31 0.45 4.40
N TYR A 519 12.23 -0.49 3.46
CA TYR A 519 12.42 -1.91 3.76
C TYR A 519 13.85 -2.26 4.17
N GLU A 520 14.86 -1.56 3.64
CA GLU A 520 16.26 -1.76 4.02
C GLU A 520 16.52 -1.24 5.43
N MET A 521 16.01 -0.04 5.75
CA MET A 521 16.05 0.51 7.10
C MET A 521 15.38 -0.44 8.11
N PHE A 522 14.26 -1.03 7.72
CA PHE A 522 13.57 -2.00 8.55
C PHE A 522 14.41 -3.27 8.74
N ILE A 523 14.98 -3.83 7.67
CA ILE A 523 15.88 -5.01 7.75
C ILE A 523 17.06 -4.73 8.65
N ASP A 524 17.77 -3.62 8.43
CA ASP A 524 18.93 -3.21 9.25
C ASP A 524 18.56 -3.14 10.72
N TYR A 525 17.43 -2.49 11.02
CA TYR A 525 16.96 -2.31 12.38
C TYR A 525 16.63 -3.63 13.05
N VAL A 526 15.77 -4.47 12.44
CA VAL A 526 15.36 -5.74 13.07
C VAL A 526 16.52 -6.74 13.15
N THR A 527 17.42 -6.72 12.18
CA THR A 527 18.65 -7.55 12.21
C THR A 527 19.58 -7.11 13.34
N SER A 528 19.68 -5.80 13.61
CA SER A 528 20.48 -5.29 14.73
C SER A 528 19.97 -5.73 16.11
N LEU A 529 18.70 -6.15 16.19
CA LEU A 529 18.06 -6.61 17.43
C LEU A 529 18.21 -8.12 17.66
N ASP A 530 18.61 -8.90 16.64
CA ASP A 530 18.59 -10.36 16.54
C ASP A 530 17.19 -11.01 16.72
N MET A 531 16.39 -10.51 17.67
CA MET A 531 15.11 -11.05 18.08
C MET A 531 14.16 -9.92 18.49
N VAL A 532 12.91 -9.95 18.01
CA VAL A 532 11.91 -8.90 18.22
C VAL A 532 10.63 -9.44 18.87
N TRP A 533 10.11 -8.72 19.87
CA TRP A 533 8.82 -9.00 20.54
C TRP A 533 8.01 -7.72 20.83
N PRO A 534 7.83 -6.81 19.84
CA PRO A 534 7.18 -5.53 20.10
C PRO A 534 5.73 -5.74 20.56
N LEU A 535 5.31 -4.91 21.50
CA LEU A 535 3.94 -4.85 22.00
C LEU A 535 3.30 -3.51 21.61
N MET A 536 1.99 -3.41 21.81
CA MET A 536 1.31 -2.12 21.82
C MET A 536 1.66 -1.40 23.13
N GLU A 537 2.06 -0.14 23.03
CA GLU A 537 2.58 0.67 24.13
C GLU A 537 1.65 1.83 24.50
N GLY A 538 0.57 2.02 23.74
CA GLY A 538 -0.37 3.12 23.93
C GLY A 538 0.15 4.43 23.35
N ARG A 539 0.99 4.35 22.30
CA ARG A 539 1.44 5.52 21.52
C ARG A 539 0.26 6.21 20.86
N ILE A 540 -0.79 5.46 20.51
CA ILE A 540 -2.01 6.00 19.88
C ILE A 540 -3.22 5.52 20.65
N THR A 541 -3.92 6.45 21.29
CA THR A 541 -5.00 6.09 22.22
C THR A 541 -6.32 6.73 21.83
N THR A 542 -7.38 5.93 21.69
CA THR A 542 -8.74 6.42 21.44
C THR A 542 -9.46 6.65 22.75
N VAL A 543 -10.08 7.82 22.94
CA VAL A 543 -10.96 8.08 24.07
C VAL A 543 -12.16 7.12 24.04
N LEU A 544 -12.18 6.21 25.01
CA LEU A 544 -13.31 5.31 25.22
C LEU A 544 -14.57 6.07 25.68
N PRO A 545 -15.78 5.63 25.27
CA PRO A 545 -17.03 6.22 25.74
C PRO A 545 -17.37 5.86 27.21
N TYR A 546 -16.52 5.09 27.88
CA TYR A 546 -16.77 4.51 29.20
C TYR A 546 -16.25 5.42 30.32
N GLY A 547 -17.15 6.01 31.10
CA GLY A 547 -16.78 6.94 32.17
C GLY A 547 -16.15 6.27 33.40
N ASP A 548 -16.08 4.94 33.43
CA ASP A 548 -15.51 4.12 34.50
C ASP A 548 -14.23 3.38 34.08
N VAL A 549 -13.59 3.80 32.98
CA VAL A 549 -12.29 3.31 32.51
C VAL A 549 -11.42 4.52 32.20
N ASN A 550 -10.45 4.84 33.06
CA ASN A 550 -9.60 6.03 32.91
C ASN A 550 -8.36 5.71 32.08
N LEU A 551 -7.88 6.69 31.30
CA LEU A 551 -6.68 6.57 30.43
C LEU A 551 -5.43 6.02 31.14
N LEU A 552 -5.31 6.24 32.46
CA LEU A 552 -4.16 5.81 33.26
C LEU A 552 -4.38 4.46 33.97
N ASP A 553 -5.57 3.87 33.86
CA ASP A 553 -5.87 2.58 34.45
C ASP A 553 -5.20 1.46 33.62
N TRP A 554 -4.70 0.42 34.28
CA TRP A 554 -3.93 -0.65 33.63
C TRP A 554 -4.76 -1.41 32.58
N GLU A 555 -6.09 -1.45 32.75
CA GLU A 555 -6.99 -2.12 31.83
C GLU A 555 -7.25 -1.33 30.55
N TYR A 556 -7.02 -0.01 30.56
CA TYR A 556 -7.36 0.89 29.46
C TYR A 556 -6.88 0.42 28.09
N PRO A 557 -5.57 0.11 27.87
CA PRO A 557 -5.10 -0.27 26.54
C PRO A 557 -5.81 -1.51 26.00
N TYR A 558 -6.12 -2.48 26.87
CA TYR A 558 -6.79 -3.72 26.47
C TYR A 558 -8.29 -3.52 26.21
N VAL A 559 -8.94 -2.67 27.00
CA VAL A 559 -10.35 -2.32 26.75
C VAL A 559 -10.47 -1.51 25.46
N ASN A 560 -9.53 -0.61 25.20
CA ASN A 560 -9.45 0.16 23.97
C ASN A 560 -9.28 -0.74 22.75
N ASP A 561 -8.29 -1.64 22.76
CA ASP A 561 -8.05 -2.59 21.68
C ASP A 561 -9.31 -3.42 21.35
N LEU A 562 -9.97 -4.02 22.36
CA LEU A 562 -11.16 -4.83 22.11
C LEU A 562 -12.41 -4.04 21.75
N PHE A 563 -12.49 -2.77 22.16
CA PHE A 563 -13.54 -1.86 21.72
C PHE A 563 -13.33 -1.50 20.25
N SER A 564 -12.09 -1.13 19.87
CA SER A 564 -11.70 -0.84 18.49
C SER A 564 -11.93 -2.02 17.57
N ARG A 565 -11.69 -3.27 18.02
CA ARG A 565 -11.98 -4.51 17.27
C ARG A 565 -13.46 -4.93 17.26
N ASN A 566 -14.35 -4.19 17.94
CA ASN A 566 -15.74 -4.57 18.16
C ASN A 566 -15.91 -5.97 18.83
N VAL A 567 -14.90 -6.45 19.56
CA VAL A 567 -14.93 -7.73 20.27
C VAL A 567 -15.67 -7.58 21.61
N MET A 568 -15.42 -6.47 22.31
CA MET A 568 -15.97 -6.21 23.63
C MET A 568 -16.64 -4.84 23.71
N THR A 569 -17.85 -4.82 24.28
CA THR A 569 -18.62 -3.60 24.53
C THR A 569 -18.90 -3.41 26.03
N GLY A 570 -19.29 -2.20 26.40
CA GLY A 570 -19.69 -1.84 27.76
C GLY A 570 -20.97 -2.54 28.23
N THR A 571 -21.20 -2.53 29.55
CA THR A 571 -22.46 -2.98 30.16
C THR A 571 -23.60 -1.99 29.92
N THR A 572 -23.26 -0.73 29.67
CA THR A 572 -24.13 0.30 29.10
C THR A 572 -23.37 1.06 28.00
N THR A 573 -24.01 2.03 27.37
CA THR A 573 -23.34 2.88 26.36
C THR A 573 -22.15 3.65 26.94
N ASN A 574 -22.18 3.98 28.24
CA ASN A 574 -21.18 4.85 28.88
C ASN A 574 -20.48 4.19 30.07
N THR A 575 -20.61 2.87 30.22
CA THR A 575 -20.06 2.13 31.37
C THR A 575 -19.53 0.79 30.91
N PHE A 576 -18.25 0.52 31.20
CA PHE A 576 -17.61 -0.75 30.89
C PHE A 576 -17.77 -1.78 32.02
N SER A 577 -17.75 -1.34 33.28
CA SER A 577 -17.74 -2.16 34.49
C SER A 577 -16.55 -3.12 34.59
N PRO A 578 -15.31 -2.62 34.71
CA PRO A 578 -14.09 -3.43 34.68
C PRO A 578 -14.05 -4.53 35.76
N ASP A 579 -14.56 -4.24 36.96
CA ASP A 579 -14.57 -5.15 38.11
C ASP A 579 -15.68 -6.21 38.08
N ASN A 580 -16.65 -6.10 37.17
CA ASN A 580 -17.73 -7.09 37.11
C ASN A 580 -17.17 -8.45 36.67
N THR A 581 -17.61 -9.52 37.32
CA THR A 581 -17.24 -10.89 36.97
C THR A 581 -17.89 -11.32 35.64
N LEU A 582 -17.10 -11.92 34.76
CA LEU A 582 -17.52 -12.29 33.41
C LEU A 582 -18.35 -13.59 33.39
N PRO A 583 -19.60 -13.59 32.89
CA PRO A 583 -20.37 -14.81 32.70
C PRO A 583 -19.89 -15.59 31.46
N ARG A 584 -20.03 -16.92 31.48
CA ARG A 584 -19.59 -17.83 30.39
C ARG A 584 -20.16 -17.47 29.02
N TRP A 585 -21.44 -17.06 28.94
CA TRP A 585 -22.03 -16.65 27.66
C TRP A 585 -21.32 -15.44 27.06
N GLN A 586 -20.79 -14.54 27.90
CA GLN A 586 -20.14 -13.34 27.40
C GLN A 586 -18.76 -13.64 26.84
N LEU A 587 -18.00 -14.55 27.46
CA LEU A 587 -16.76 -15.03 26.84
C LEU A 587 -17.04 -15.73 25.51
N ALA A 588 -18.10 -16.55 25.43
CA ALA A 588 -18.51 -17.17 24.17
C ALA A 588 -18.76 -16.12 23.08
N SER A 589 -19.54 -15.07 23.37
CA SER A 589 -19.75 -13.97 22.41
C SER A 589 -18.45 -13.27 21.99
N MET A 590 -17.50 -13.07 22.91
CA MET A 590 -16.20 -12.46 22.61
C MET A 590 -15.39 -13.34 21.66
N MET A 591 -15.32 -14.66 21.93
CA MET A 591 -14.59 -15.60 21.08
C MET A 591 -15.20 -15.70 19.68
N VAL A 592 -16.53 -15.73 19.56
CA VAL A 592 -17.19 -15.74 18.24
C VAL A 592 -16.82 -14.52 17.40
N ARG A 593 -16.85 -13.31 18.00
CA ARG A 593 -16.48 -12.08 17.29
C ARG A 593 -15.01 -12.03 16.94
N LEU A 594 -14.15 -12.48 17.85
CA LEU A 594 -12.72 -12.50 17.62
C LEU A 594 -12.33 -13.47 16.48
N LEU A 595 -13.01 -14.61 16.40
CA LEU A 595 -12.78 -15.68 15.41
C LEU A 595 -13.61 -15.51 14.12
N ASP A 596 -14.38 -14.43 14.02
CA ASP A 596 -15.39 -14.18 12.97
C ASP A 596 -16.23 -15.42 12.58
N LEU A 597 -16.69 -16.17 13.58
CA LEU A 597 -17.40 -17.43 13.31
C LEU A 597 -18.81 -17.18 12.74
N PRO A 598 -19.25 -17.96 11.73
CA PRO A 598 -20.60 -17.86 11.21
C PRO A 598 -21.61 -18.28 12.29
N THR A 599 -22.58 -17.41 12.56
CA THR A 599 -23.63 -17.64 13.58
C THR A 599 -25.02 -17.88 12.98
N GLU A 600 -25.15 -17.78 11.66
CA GLU A 600 -26.40 -18.06 10.96
C GLU A 600 -26.35 -19.45 10.32
N GLU A 601 -27.52 -20.05 10.11
CA GLU A 601 -27.69 -21.31 9.37
C GLU A 601 -26.92 -22.55 9.90
N ILE A 602 -26.55 -22.57 11.19
CA ILE A 602 -25.93 -23.74 11.83
C ILE A 602 -26.86 -24.96 11.72
N ALA A 603 -26.36 -26.04 11.10
CA ALA A 603 -27.10 -27.27 10.89
C ALA A 603 -27.58 -27.87 12.22
N GLU A 604 -28.76 -28.50 12.23
CA GLU A 604 -29.40 -28.96 13.47
C GLU A 604 -28.56 -30.05 14.16
N GLU A 605 -27.86 -30.87 13.38
CA GLU A 605 -26.91 -31.88 13.85
C GLU A 605 -25.64 -31.31 14.52
N ASP A 606 -25.25 -30.08 14.16
CA ASP A 606 -24.04 -29.41 14.66
C ASP A 606 -24.35 -28.50 15.86
N LYS A 607 -25.63 -28.27 16.17
CA LYS A 607 -26.03 -27.46 17.32
C LYS A 607 -25.63 -28.13 18.63
N ALA A 608 -25.02 -27.33 19.49
CA ALA A 608 -24.74 -27.70 20.87
C ALA A 608 -25.96 -28.33 21.59
N PRO A 609 -25.80 -29.46 22.29
CA PRO A 609 -26.87 -30.17 23.00
C PRO A 609 -27.29 -29.49 24.32
N PHE A 610 -26.94 -28.22 24.52
CA PHE A 610 -27.13 -27.51 25.78
C PHE A 610 -28.58 -27.06 25.95
N THR A 611 -29.25 -27.60 26.97
CA THR A 611 -30.68 -27.33 27.20
C THR A 611 -30.92 -26.03 27.97
N ASP A 612 -29.92 -25.53 28.68
CA ASP A 612 -29.99 -24.36 29.58
C ASP A 612 -29.66 -23.02 28.90
N ILE A 613 -29.52 -23.01 27.57
CA ILE A 613 -29.35 -21.79 26.77
C ILE A 613 -30.66 -21.31 26.12
N ALA A 614 -31.72 -22.12 26.17
CA ALA A 614 -32.98 -21.87 25.46
C ALA A 614 -33.70 -20.56 25.87
N ASP A 615 -33.39 -20.02 27.05
CA ASP A 615 -33.95 -18.77 27.57
C ASP A 615 -33.08 -17.54 27.28
N LEU A 616 -31.94 -17.71 26.61
CA LEU A 616 -31.10 -16.61 26.14
C LEU A 616 -31.69 -15.97 24.88
N PRO A 617 -31.33 -14.72 24.55
CA PRO A 617 -31.56 -14.17 23.22
C PRO A 617 -31.03 -15.09 22.13
N VAL A 618 -31.76 -15.22 21.01
CA VAL A 618 -31.42 -16.14 19.90
C VAL A 618 -29.98 -15.94 19.41
N ALA A 619 -29.54 -14.69 19.26
CA ALA A 619 -28.16 -14.38 18.86
C ALA A 619 -27.11 -15.05 19.78
N ARG A 620 -27.34 -15.07 21.10
CA ARG A 620 -26.41 -15.71 22.06
C ARG A 620 -26.48 -17.23 22.01
N GLN A 621 -27.65 -17.78 21.70
CA GLN A 621 -27.78 -19.22 21.47
C GLN A 621 -26.94 -19.61 20.26
N ASN A 622 -27.09 -18.87 19.16
CA ASN A 622 -26.33 -19.07 17.94
C ASN A 622 -24.81 -18.93 18.14
N GLU A 623 -24.35 -17.91 18.87
CA GLU A 623 -22.92 -17.75 19.23
C GLU A 623 -22.38 -19.00 19.98
N ILE A 624 -23.15 -19.54 20.93
CA ILE A 624 -22.77 -20.76 21.67
C ILE A 624 -22.78 -21.98 20.74
N HIS A 625 -23.77 -22.11 19.87
CA HIS A 625 -23.83 -23.18 18.88
C HIS A 625 -22.65 -23.12 17.91
N ALA A 626 -22.25 -21.94 17.44
CA ALA A 626 -21.14 -21.76 16.51
C ALA A 626 -19.81 -22.24 17.11
N LEU A 627 -19.52 -21.82 18.34
CA LEU A 627 -18.31 -22.27 19.05
C LEU A 627 -18.31 -23.78 19.31
N TYR A 628 -19.47 -24.37 19.60
CA TYR A 628 -19.57 -25.81 19.80
C TYR A 628 -19.35 -26.58 18.50
N ALA A 629 -19.97 -26.13 17.40
CA ALA A 629 -19.79 -26.72 16.07
C ALA A 629 -18.33 -26.63 15.61
N ALA A 630 -17.64 -25.54 15.94
CA ALA A 630 -16.20 -25.37 15.72
C ALA A 630 -15.31 -26.24 16.63
N GLY A 631 -15.89 -26.98 17.59
CA GLY A 631 -15.15 -27.81 18.55
C GLY A 631 -14.42 -27.02 19.63
N LEU A 632 -14.71 -25.72 19.79
CA LEU A 632 -13.94 -24.80 20.64
C LEU A 632 -14.45 -24.73 22.08
N ILE A 633 -15.69 -25.18 22.33
CA ILE A 633 -16.27 -25.18 23.69
C ILE A 633 -16.93 -26.50 24.04
N ASN A 634 -16.88 -26.82 25.33
CA ASN A 634 -17.65 -27.89 25.96
C ASN A 634 -18.60 -27.34 27.02
N GLY A 635 -19.65 -28.10 27.29
CA GLY A 635 -20.56 -27.85 28.40
C GLY A 635 -19.91 -28.14 29.76
N THR A 636 -20.52 -27.65 30.84
CA THR A 636 -20.20 -28.11 32.20
C THR A 636 -20.69 -29.53 32.45
N THR A 637 -21.66 -29.99 31.65
CA THR A 637 -22.03 -31.39 31.45
C THR A 637 -22.31 -31.62 29.95
N GLU A 638 -22.60 -32.85 29.55
CA GLU A 638 -22.98 -33.18 28.16
C GLU A 638 -24.18 -32.37 27.65
N THR A 639 -25.08 -31.89 28.52
CA THR A 639 -26.31 -31.20 28.11
C THR A 639 -26.49 -29.83 28.76
N THR A 640 -25.44 -29.27 29.36
CA THR A 640 -25.51 -28.03 30.13
C THR A 640 -24.29 -27.15 29.87
N PHE A 641 -24.50 -25.90 29.48
CA PHE A 641 -23.44 -24.91 29.25
C PHE A 641 -23.13 -24.04 30.48
N SER A 642 -24.14 -23.82 31.33
CA SER A 642 -24.12 -22.87 32.45
C SER A 642 -23.84 -21.43 32.02
N PRO A 643 -24.63 -20.84 31.11
CA PRO A 643 -24.31 -19.56 30.47
C PRO A 643 -24.09 -18.42 31.46
N ARG A 644 -24.87 -18.40 32.55
CA ARG A 644 -24.84 -17.32 33.56
C ARG A 644 -23.84 -17.57 34.69
N ALA A 645 -23.16 -18.71 34.71
CA ALA A 645 -22.10 -18.96 35.69
C ALA A 645 -20.89 -18.06 35.38
N PHE A 646 -20.29 -17.48 36.42
CA PHE A 646 -19.08 -16.69 36.27
C PHE A 646 -17.90 -17.61 35.94
N ILE A 647 -17.10 -17.20 34.96
CA ILE A 647 -16.00 -18.02 34.47
C ILE A 647 -14.80 -17.95 35.42
N LYS A 648 -14.31 -19.13 35.83
CA LYS A 648 -13.07 -19.26 36.59
C LYS A 648 -11.86 -19.08 35.69
N ARG A 649 -10.74 -18.60 36.23
CA ARG A 649 -9.50 -18.37 35.47
C ARG A 649 -8.98 -19.63 34.77
N SER A 650 -9.03 -20.82 35.40
CA SER A 650 -8.60 -22.05 34.72
C SER A 650 -9.55 -22.48 33.59
N HIS A 651 -10.87 -22.27 33.76
CA HIS A 651 -11.83 -22.53 32.68
C HIS A 651 -11.71 -21.53 31.53
N PHE A 652 -11.34 -20.28 31.82
CA PHE A 652 -11.00 -19.31 30.78
C PHE A 652 -9.81 -19.83 29.97
N ALA A 653 -8.76 -20.28 30.65
CA ALA A 653 -7.57 -20.80 30.00
C ALA A 653 -7.88 -21.97 29.07
N LEU A 654 -8.71 -22.92 29.52
CA LEU A 654 -9.18 -24.01 28.66
C LEU A 654 -9.89 -23.53 27.39
N MET A 655 -10.78 -22.52 27.49
CA MET A 655 -11.50 -22.01 26.32
C MET A 655 -10.58 -21.33 25.31
N VAL A 656 -9.55 -20.61 25.79
CA VAL A 656 -8.52 -20.04 24.90
C VAL A 656 -7.65 -21.15 24.30
N ASN A 657 -7.23 -22.12 25.11
CA ASN A 657 -6.39 -23.24 24.69
C ASN A 657 -7.05 -24.17 23.66
N ASN A 658 -8.38 -24.30 23.69
CA ASN A 658 -9.07 -25.06 22.66
C ASN A 658 -8.84 -24.49 21.26
N VAL A 659 -8.71 -23.15 21.12
CA VAL A 659 -8.35 -22.53 19.84
C VAL A 659 -6.93 -22.90 19.41
N PHE A 660 -5.99 -22.95 20.36
CA PHE A 660 -4.61 -23.38 20.10
C PHE A 660 -4.52 -24.84 19.62
N THR A 661 -5.27 -25.75 20.26
CA THR A 661 -5.15 -27.20 20.08
C THR A 661 -5.93 -27.78 18.90
N THR A 662 -6.90 -27.06 18.33
CA THR A 662 -7.62 -27.49 17.12
C THR A 662 -6.85 -27.22 15.82
N GLY A 663 -5.63 -26.68 15.87
CA GLY A 663 -4.97 -26.09 14.70
C GLY A 663 -3.45 -26.23 14.60
N TYR A 664 -2.65 -25.38 15.24
CA TYR A 664 -1.38 -24.98 14.61
C TYR A 664 -0.22 -24.56 15.53
N PHE A 665 -0.35 -24.70 16.85
CA PHE A 665 0.81 -24.65 17.74
C PHE A 665 1.13 -26.08 18.20
N ALA A 666 2.40 -26.48 18.08
CA ALA A 666 2.83 -27.75 18.67
C ALA A 666 2.52 -27.71 20.17
N PRO A 667 1.88 -28.74 20.75
CA PRO A 667 1.82 -28.84 22.19
C PRO A 667 3.26 -28.80 22.70
N ALA A 668 3.51 -27.82 23.56
CA ALA A 668 4.52 -27.83 24.60
C ALA A 668 5.19 -29.21 24.81
N ASP A 669 6.49 -29.33 24.47
CA ASP A 669 7.33 -30.50 24.77
C ASP A 669 7.40 -30.70 26.31
N ASP A 670 7.76 -31.89 26.81
CA ASP A 670 7.78 -32.19 28.27
C ASP A 670 8.38 -31.04 29.13
N HIS A 671 7.52 -30.20 29.74
CA HIS A 671 7.96 -29.10 30.59
C HIS A 671 8.19 -29.56 32.02
N VAL A 672 9.31 -29.12 32.61
CA VAL A 672 9.77 -29.60 33.92
C VAL A 672 9.18 -28.79 35.08
N GLU A 673 8.72 -27.55 34.85
CA GLU A 673 8.24 -26.66 35.92
C GLU A 673 7.21 -25.63 35.43
N TYR A 674 6.08 -25.50 36.15
CA TYR A 674 5.05 -24.49 35.86
C TYR A 674 5.37 -23.16 36.54
N PRO A 675 5.05 -22.01 35.90
CA PRO A 675 5.50 -20.67 36.33
C PRO A 675 4.74 -20.13 37.54
N PHE A 676 3.66 -20.80 37.95
CA PHE A 676 2.78 -20.33 39.03
C PHE A 676 2.77 -21.29 40.22
N SER A 677 2.92 -20.72 41.41
CA SER A 677 3.05 -21.49 42.66
C SER A 677 1.77 -22.24 43.09
N ASP A 678 0.61 -21.94 42.49
CA ASP A 678 -0.70 -22.43 42.92
C ASP A 678 -1.43 -23.29 41.88
N VAL A 679 -0.76 -23.77 40.83
CA VAL A 679 -1.41 -24.55 39.75
C VAL A 679 -1.14 -26.05 39.79
N SER A 680 -0.09 -26.52 40.48
CA SER A 680 0.38 -27.92 40.46
C SER A 680 -0.62 -29.01 40.91
N HIS A 681 -1.75 -28.60 41.47
CA HIS A 681 -2.84 -29.50 41.91
C HIS A 681 -3.95 -29.67 40.85
N LEU A 682 -3.88 -28.94 39.75
CA LEU A 682 -4.87 -28.98 38.67
C LEU A 682 -4.69 -30.21 37.77
N PRO A 683 -5.73 -30.62 37.03
CA PRO A 683 -5.60 -31.63 35.98
C PRO A 683 -4.61 -31.19 34.89
N GLU A 684 -3.95 -32.16 34.25
CA GLU A 684 -2.95 -31.96 33.17
C GLU A 684 -3.48 -31.03 32.06
N VAL A 685 -4.70 -31.24 31.57
CA VAL A 685 -5.30 -30.37 30.54
C VAL A 685 -5.45 -28.90 30.97
N GLU A 686 -5.69 -28.62 32.25
CA GLU A 686 -5.75 -27.24 32.77
C GLU A 686 -4.35 -26.64 32.92
N LEU A 687 -3.39 -27.47 33.32
CA LEU A 687 -1.99 -27.10 33.43
C LEU A 687 -1.40 -26.73 32.06
N ASP A 688 -1.65 -27.55 31.05
CA ASP A 688 -1.19 -27.31 29.67
C ASP A 688 -1.81 -26.04 29.09
N ALA A 689 -3.10 -25.81 29.33
CA ALA A 689 -3.77 -24.60 28.90
C ALA A 689 -3.19 -23.33 29.54
N ILE A 690 -2.91 -23.38 30.84
CA ILE A 690 -2.28 -22.27 31.56
C ILE A 690 -0.85 -22.05 31.06
N TRP A 691 -0.11 -23.13 30.83
CA TRP A 691 1.25 -23.07 30.31
C TRP A 691 1.29 -22.46 28.91
N ASN A 692 0.48 -22.94 27.97
CA ASN A 692 0.43 -22.40 26.62
C ASN A 692 0.15 -20.90 26.60
N MET A 693 -0.78 -20.44 27.43
CA MET A 693 -1.04 -19.00 27.54
C MET A 693 0.12 -18.22 28.17
N TYR A 694 0.86 -18.82 29.10
CA TYR A 694 2.01 -18.17 29.72
C TYR A 694 3.19 -18.06 28.75
N GLU A 695 3.53 -19.18 28.09
CA GLU A 695 4.64 -19.26 27.15
C GLU A 695 4.45 -18.29 25.97
N ASN A 696 3.21 -18.13 25.52
CA ASN A 696 2.85 -17.18 24.46
C ASN A 696 2.59 -15.75 24.98
N GLY A 697 2.99 -15.43 26.21
CA GLY A 697 2.88 -14.07 26.77
C GLY A 697 1.46 -13.55 27.01
N ILE A 698 0.42 -14.38 26.86
CA ILE A 698 -0.99 -14.00 27.03
C ILE A 698 -1.30 -13.75 28.51
N ILE A 699 -0.66 -14.51 29.40
CA ILE A 699 -0.80 -14.33 30.86
C ILE A 699 0.56 -14.22 31.55
N SER A 700 0.62 -13.37 32.58
CA SER A 700 1.80 -13.22 33.45
C SER A 700 1.55 -13.63 34.91
N GLY A 701 0.31 -14.03 35.24
CA GLY A 701 -0.13 -14.22 36.63
C GLY A 701 -0.20 -12.92 37.43
N TYR A 702 -0.42 -13.06 38.74
CA TYR A 702 -0.43 -11.95 39.70
C TYR A 702 0.98 -11.67 40.23
N PRO A 703 1.27 -10.43 40.70
CA PRO A 703 2.60 -10.03 41.21
C PRO A 703 3.17 -10.90 42.34
N ASN A 704 2.34 -11.70 43.01
CA ASN A 704 2.74 -12.66 44.03
C ASN A 704 3.13 -14.05 43.49
N GLY A 705 3.28 -14.22 42.17
CA GLY A 705 3.65 -15.48 41.53
C GLY A 705 2.54 -16.53 41.52
N THR A 706 1.27 -16.11 41.50
CA THR A 706 0.10 -17.01 41.47
C THR A 706 -0.74 -16.79 40.22
N PHE A 707 -1.45 -17.82 39.77
CA PHE A 707 -2.46 -17.75 38.72
C PHE A 707 -3.88 -17.62 39.27
N LYS A 708 -4.16 -18.11 40.49
CA LYS A 708 -5.48 -18.16 41.13
C LYS A 708 -6.54 -18.89 40.29
N PRO A 709 -6.35 -20.18 39.96
CA PRO A 709 -7.20 -20.90 39.01
C PRO A 709 -8.68 -20.94 39.39
N GLY A 710 -8.98 -20.97 40.70
CA GLY A 710 -10.35 -20.99 41.22
C GLY A 710 -11.05 -19.62 41.29
N ALA A 711 -10.34 -18.51 41.09
CA ALA A 711 -10.93 -17.18 41.11
C ALA A 711 -11.77 -16.93 39.85
N THR A 712 -12.84 -16.15 39.98
CA THR A 712 -13.63 -15.69 38.84
C THR A 712 -12.89 -14.57 38.10
N THR A 713 -12.96 -14.59 36.78
CA THR A 713 -12.29 -13.61 35.91
C THR A 713 -13.15 -12.34 35.82
N THR A 714 -12.55 -11.18 36.02
CA THR A 714 -13.24 -9.89 35.82
C THR A 714 -13.30 -9.51 34.33
N ARG A 715 -14.09 -8.50 33.99
CA ARG A 715 -14.15 -7.96 32.61
C ARG A 715 -12.82 -7.32 32.19
N ALA A 716 -12.14 -6.61 33.09
CA ALA A 716 -10.81 -6.07 32.82
C ALA A 716 -9.77 -7.17 32.58
N GLU A 717 -9.76 -8.23 33.41
CA GLU A 717 -8.86 -9.36 33.22
C GLU A 717 -9.15 -10.10 31.90
N ALA A 718 -10.42 -10.27 31.55
CA ALA A 718 -10.82 -10.85 30.28
C ALA A 718 -10.40 -9.98 29.09
N ALA A 719 -10.53 -8.65 29.20
CA ALA A 719 -10.10 -7.74 28.16
C ALA A 719 -8.61 -7.89 27.88
N ARG A 720 -7.77 -7.92 28.94
CA ARG A 720 -6.33 -8.17 28.80
C ARG A 720 -6.04 -9.50 28.14
N ILE A 721 -6.61 -10.60 28.63
CA ILE A 721 -6.34 -11.94 28.09
C ILE A 721 -6.74 -12.02 26.61
N ILE A 722 -7.90 -11.49 26.24
CA ILE A 722 -8.42 -11.57 24.87
C ILE A 722 -7.69 -10.62 23.93
N SER A 723 -7.32 -9.42 24.40
CA SER A 723 -6.49 -8.48 23.63
C SER A 723 -5.12 -9.09 23.32
N MET A 724 -4.46 -9.70 24.32
CA MET A 724 -3.20 -10.40 24.13
C MET A 724 -3.34 -11.68 23.28
N PHE A 725 -4.51 -12.30 23.29
CA PHE A 725 -4.80 -13.49 22.49
C PHE A 725 -5.18 -13.17 21.03
N ALA A 726 -5.75 -11.99 20.77
CA ALA A 726 -6.27 -11.61 19.46
C ALA A 726 -5.29 -11.76 18.28
N PRO A 727 -3.99 -11.42 18.42
CA PRO A 727 -3.00 -11.63 17.36
C PRO A 727 -2.89 -13.08 16.89
N TYR A 728 -3.15 -14.05 17.77
CA TYR A 728 -3.03 -15.49 17.47
C TYR A 728 -4.21 -16.05 16.66
N VAL A 729 -5.27 -15.27 16.44
CA VAL A 729 -6.50 -15.74 15.80
C VAL A 729 -6.50 -15.55 14.27
N LYS A 730 -5.86 -14.50 13.75
CA LYS A 730 -5.88 -14.16 12.30
C LYS A 730 -5.01 -15.06 11.41
N TYR A 731 -4.26 -15.99 11.99
CA TYR A 731 -3.53 -17.01 11.24
C TYR A 731 -4.45 -18.00 10.47
N TYR A 732 -5.77 -17.93 10.66
CA TYR A 732 -6.74 -18.85 10.08
C TYR A 732 -7.32 -18.42 8.72
N GLU A 733 -7.36 -17.13 8.37
CA GLU A 733 -7.97 -16.68 7.11
C GLU A 733 -7.04 -16.78 5.88
N ALA A 734 -5.74 -17.04 6.10
CA ALA A 734 -4.71 -17.05 5.05
C ALA A 734 -4.23 -18.47 4.65
N LYS A 735 -4.92 -19.55 5.04
CA LYS A 735 -4.61 -20.92 4.59
C LYS A 735 -5.79 -21.63 3.94
#